data_AF-A0A1G8EPA6-F1
#
_entry.id   AF-A0A1G8EPA6-F1
#
_cell.length_a   1.000
_cell.length_b   1.000
_cell.length_c   1.000
_cell.angle_alpha   90.00
_cell.angle_beta   90.00
_cell.angle_gamma   90.00
#
_symmetry.space_group_name_H-M   'P 1'
#
loop_
_entity.id
_entity.type
_entity.pdbx_description
1 polymer ?
#
loop_
_entity_poly.entity_id
_entity_poly.type
_entity_poly.pdbx_seq_one_letter_code
_entity_poly.pdbx_strand_id
1 'polypeptide(L)'
;MDTQQKQIVVITGASGNIGSALCEALRKNYYVVGLDINSCDKADTSIACNLTSEDSVKSAFNKIRIQYGQKIAAVIHLAAYFDFTGEPNPLYQSVTIEGTRRLLKIMQDFEIERLIYSSTMLVHEPSVPGQKINEDMPLRPSWVYPQSKAEAEKIIKQQHGNIPFTILRLAGVYDNDSAVPTLSHQIARIYERDLKSHLYAGDLMAGQAFIHKEDMVDLFTRVVDRRKKLPKANILLAGESEVMGYRELQNRIGNLIFGKKEWQTIDVPEFVAKSGAWLEEQAEPIIPDAIDQGKKPFIKPFMIDLASDHYDLDISRARELLDWQPKHNIYDGLKDLVASLKKDPASWYKRNGILLPDWVQTAKEKHKNADQIRRKHETEYRRQHNENIWAHFLNMGLAFWLITAPLMMEYESQALVWSDIISGGVLLVLSFISLSWRFGLVRWLCGAVGFWLLSAPLIFWAPSATAYLNDTIIGMLVMGFAVLTPPVPGVSAVAAQTGPTIPPGWSYSPSSWFQRLPIIILAFVGFFISRYLCAYQLGHIDGVWEPFFVGSLQDPQNGTEEIITSSISKAWPVPDAGLGAMTYALEILTGIIGSARRWRTMPWLVILFGIMIVPLGIVSIFFIIIQPILIGTWCTLCLIAAAAMLIQIPYSIDELIATGQFLYRRKKQGRSLLRVFFQGDTDEGKWELIEEDFVQRPSKILKEILGGGVTLPWNLVLCIPIGIWLMFTRATLDAGTSMANADHLIGSLVLTVAITALAESGRASRFFIIPLGTASLVTPFFYDTSMASLISSILCGLLLIAFSLPRGAIHNRYGKWDRFIV
;
A
#
# COMPACT_ATOMS: atom_id res chain seq x y z
N MET A 1 66.92 13.21 -0.26
CA MET A 1 65.80 12.81 0.63
C MET A 1 65.43 11.39 0.23
N ASP A 2 65.72 10.44 1.11
CA ASP A 2 65.61 8.99 0.91
C ASP A 2 64.20 8.56 0.49
N THR A 3 64.04 8.05 -0.73
CA THR A 3 62.90 7.20 -1.10
C THR A 3 63.14 5.80 -0.58
N GLN A 4 62.89 5.58 0.72
CA GLN A 4 62.77 4.23 1.25
C GLN A 4 61.61 3.53 0.53
N GLN A 5 61.91 2.44 -0.18
CA GLN A 5 60.91 1.66 -0.91
C GLN A 5 59.86 1.13 0.08
N LYS A 6 58.61 1.59 -0.04
CA LYS A 6 57.52 1.20 0.86
C LYS A 6 57.39 -0.32 0.90
N GLN A 7 57.20 -0.89 2.08
CA GLN A 7 57.04 -2.34 2.23
C GLN A 7 55.68 -2.79 1.67
N ILE A 8 55.62 -4.01 1.15
CA ILE A 8 54.44 -4.54 0.46
C ILE A 8 53.42 -5.09 1.45
N VAL A 9 52.15 -4.69 1.31
CA VAL A 9 50.99 -5.29 1.99
C VAL A 9 50.04 -5.83 0.93
N VAL A 10 49.67 -7.10 1.04
CA VAL A 10 48.72 -7.76 0.11
C VAL A 10 47.37 -7.88 0.80
N ILE A 11 46.27 -7.51 0.13
CA ILE A 11 44.92 -7.58 0.70
C ILE A 11 44.03 -8.41 -0.23
N THR A 12 43.50 -9.54 0.25
CA THR A 12 42.47 -10.28 -0.50
C THR A 12 41.08 -9.73 -0.19
N GLY A 13 40.16 -9.72 -1.15
CA GLY A 13 38.85 -9.09 -0.98
C GLY A 13 38.95 -7.56 -0.99
N ALA A 14 39.95 -7.04 -1.71
CA ALA A 14 40.31 -5.63 -1.73
C ALA A 14 39.22 -4.71 -2.29
N SER A 15 38.33 -5.22 -3.15
CA SER A 15 37.22 -4.43 -3.72
C SER A 15 36.02 -4.30 -2.79
N GLY A 16 35.97 -5.11 -1.72
CA GLY A 16 34.88 -5.11 -0.74
C GLY A 16 34.86 -3.88 0.18
N ASN A 17 33.84 -3.78 1.03
CA ASN A 17 33.64 -2.64 1.94
C ASN A 17 34.83 -2.44 2.88
N ILE A 18 35.26 -3.51 3.58
CA ILE A 18 36.41 -3.50 4.49
C ILE A 18 37.73 -3.35 3.72
N GLY A 19 37.88 -4.11 2.63
CA GLY A 19 39.11 -4.15 1.83
C GLY A 19 39.47 -2.80 1.23
N SER A 20 38.50 -2.11 0.62
CA SER A 20 38.74 -0.82 -0.02
C SER A 20 39.13 0.27 0.98
N ALA A 21 38.53 0.26 2.18
CA ALA A 21 38.89 1.17 3.28
C ALA A 21 40.32 0.91 3.79
N LEU A 22 40.70 -0.36 3.93
CA LEU A 22 42.06 -0.73 4.34
C LEU A 22 43.11 -0.39 3.28
N CYS A 23 42.81 -0.61 2.00
CA CYS A 23 43.69 -0.19 0.90
C CYS A 23 43.99 1.31 0.97
N GLU A 24 42.94 2.13 1.14
CA GLU A 24 43.07 3.59 1.20
C GLU A 24 43.86 4.08 2.42
N ALA A 25 43.68 3.42 3.56
CA ALA A 25 44.39 3.77 4.78
C ALA A 25 45.87 3.35 4.71
N LEU A 26 46.15 2.11 4.30
CA LEU A 26 47.49 1.52 4.35
C LEU A 26 48.41 2.03 3.25
N ARG A 27 47.90 2.43 2.07
CA ARG A 27 48.71 2.98 0.96
C ARG A 27 49.51 4.24 1.34
N LYS A 28 49.12 4.91 2.44
CA LYS A 28 49.87 6.06 2.98
C LYS A 28 51.28 5.65 3.38
N ASN A 29 51.42 4.53 4.09
CA ASN A 29 52.69 4.08 4.67
C ASN A 29 53.28 2.82 4.01
N TYR A 30 52.45 2.04 3.33
CA TYR A 30 52.80 0.79 2.66
C TYR A 30 52.51 0.87 1.16
N TYR A 31 53.06 -0.07 0.39
CA TYR A 31 52.64 -0.29 -0.98
C TYR A 31 51.60 -1.42 -0.99
N VAL A 32 50.37 -1.11 -1.36
CA VAL A 32 49.24 -2.03 -1.23
C VAL A 32 48.93 -2.73 -2.55
N VAL A 33 49.01 -4.06 -2.54
CA VAL A 33 48.56 -4.92 -3.64
C VAL A 33 47.21 -5.53 -3.30
N GLY A 34 46.16 -5.11 -3.99
CA GLY A 34 44.81 -5.66 -3.86
C GLY A 34 44.62 -6.91 -4.71
N LEU A 35 44.11 -7.99 -4.11
CA LEU A 35 43.71 -9.24 -4.76
C LEU A 35 42.21 -9.42 -4.65
N ASP A 36 41.51 -9.47 -5.78
CA ASP A 36 40.05 -9.66 -5.82
C ASP A 36 39.62 -10.10 -7.23
N ILE A 37 38.39 -10.59 -7.39
CA ILE A 37 37.80 -10.87 -8.70
C ILE A 37 37.42 -9.58 -9.45
N ASN A 38 37.22 -8.48 -8.72
CA ASN A 38 37.00 -7.14 -9.26
C ASN A 38 38.22 -6.24 -9.01
N SER A 39 38.42 -5.19 -9.80
CA SER A 39 39.50 -4.23 -9.52
C SER A 39 39.21 -3.37 -8.28
N CYS A 40 40.25 -2.99 -7.55
CA CYS A 40 40.18 -2.02 -6.46
C CYS A 40 41.03 -0.78 -6.77
N ASP A 41 40.37 0.33 -7.10
CA ASP A 41 41.04 1.60 -7.45
C ASP A 41 41.71 2.29 -6.26
N LYS A 42 41.44 1.80 -5.04
CA LYS A 42 42.04 2.33 -3.80
C LYS A 42 43.36 1.65 -3.44
N ALA A 43 43.74 0.55 -4.10
CA ALA A 43 45.05 -0.08 -3.95
C ALA A 43 46.09 0.59 -4.86
N ASP A 44 47.38 0.47 -4.55
CA ASP A 44 48.46 0.93 -5.44
C ASP A 44 48.56 0.05 -6.70
N THR A 45 48.23 -1.24 -6.56
CA THR A 45 48.09 -2.18 -7.67
C THR A 45 46.97 -3.16 -7.39
N SER A 46 46.13 -3.44 -8.39
CA SER A 46 45.05 -4.43 -8.30
C SER A 46 45.35 -5.60 -9.23
N ILE A 47 45.32 -6.83 -8.69
CA ILE A 47 45.56 -8.06 -9.44
C ILE A 47 44.32 -8.96 -9.32
N ALA A 48 43.77 -9.36 -10.46
CA ALA A 48 42.67 -10.31 -10.51
C ALA A 48 43.06 -11.65 -9.85
N CYS A 49 42.31 -12.08 -8.86
CA CYS A 49 42.57 -13.29 -8.09
C CYS A 49 41.26 -13.96 -7.66
N ASN A 50 41.01 -15.17 -8.16
CA ASN A 50 39.88 -15.99 -7.75
C ASN A 50 40.37 -17.11 -6.80
N LEU A 51 39.99 -17.03 -5.53
CA LEU A 51 40.39 -18.00 -4.50
C LEU A 51 39.82 -19.41 -4.70
N THR A 52 38.82 -19.60 -5.58
CA THR A 52 38.32 -20.93 -5.93
C THR A 52 39.26 -21.70 -6.86
N SER A 53 40.27 -21.03 -7.45
CA SER A 53 41.20 -21.60 -8.43
C SER A 53 42.65 -21.51 -7.94
N GLU A 54 43.32 -22.66 -7.78
CA GLU A 54 44.74 -22.70 -7.38
C GLU A 54 45.64 -21.98 -8.40
N ASP A 55 45.37 -22.14 -9.70
CA ASP A 55 46.15 -21.48 -10.76
C ASP A 55 45.99 -19.97 -10.74
N SER A 56 44.79 -19.46 -10.42
CA SER A 56 44.55 -18.03 -10.27
C SER A 56 45.36 -17.45 -9.12
N VAL A 57 45.35 -18.11 -7.95
CA VAL A 57 46.13 -17.65 -6.79
C VAL A 57 47.64 -17.73 -7.07
N LYS A 58 48.11 -18.82 -7.70
CA LYS A 58 49.53 -18.95 -8.11
C LYS A 58 49.94 -17.85 -9.08
N SER A 59 49.11 -17.57 -10.09
CA SER A 59 49.37 -16.50 -11.07
C SER A 59 49.46 -15.13 -10.40
N ALA A 60 48.56 -14.83 -9.46
CA ALA A 60 48.57 -13.57 -8.72
C ALA A 60 49.85 -13.41 -7.87
N PHE A 61 50.23 -14.44 -7.11
CA PHE A 61 51.46 -14.39 -6.31
C PHE A 61 52.73 -14.39 -7.18
N ASN A 62 52.75 -15.09 -8.32
CA ASN A 62 53.86 -15.01 -9.27
C ASN A 62 54.05 -13.59 -9.81
N LYS A 63 52.97 -12.87 -10.12
CA LYS A 63 53.04 -11.44 -10.50
C LYS A 63 53.65 -10.60 -9.37
N ILE A 64 53.22 -10.84 -8.12
CA ILE A 64 53.79 -10.16 -6.95
C ILE A 64 55.29 -10.44 -6.83
N ARG A 65 55.71 -11.70 -6.98
CA ARG A 65 57.12 -12.11 -6.94
C ARG A 65 57.96 -11.42 -8.01
N ILE A 66 57.46 -11.33 -9.23
CA ILE A 66 58.17 -10.71 -10.37
C ILE A 66 58.28 -9.20 -10.18
N GLN A 67 57.21 -8.54 -9.73
CA GLN A 67 57.15 -7.08 -9.66
C GLN A 67 57.74 -6.49 -8.37
N TYR A 68 57.60 -7.20 -7.25
CA TYR A 68 57.88 -6.65 -5.92
C TYR A 68 58.78 -7.56 -5.05
N GLY A 69 59.15 -8.73 -5.55
CA GLY A 69 59.99 -9.69 -4.83
C GLY A 69 59.20 -10.61 -3.88
N GLN A 70 59.92 -11.37 -3.05
CA GLN A 70 59.34 -12.43 -2.20
C GLN A 70 59.02 -11.98 -0.77
N LYS A 71 59.39 -10.75 -0.39
CA LYS A 71 59.23 -10.24 0.98
C LYS A 71 57.95 -9.43 1.10
N ILE A 72 57.03 -9.89 1.96
CA ILE A 72 55.73 -9.25 2.18
C ILE A 72 55.61 -8.89 3.66
N ALA A 73 55.33 -7.62 3.95
CA ALA A 73 55.15 -7.15 5.33
C ALA A 73 53.90 -7.78 5.95
N ALA A 74 52.76 -7.75 5.27
CA ALA A 74 51.57 -8.43 5.73
C ALA A 74 50.69 -8.90 4.58
N VAL A 75 50.02 -10.03 4.78
CA VAL A 75 48.88 -10.45 3.95
C VAL A 75 47.61 -10.32 4.79
N ILE A 76 46.68 -9.47 4.37
CA ILE A 76 45.38 -9.29 5.01
C ILE A 76 44.33 -10.09 4.23
N HIS A 77 43.87 -11.18 4.81
CA HIS A 77 42.92 -12.09 4.20
C HIS A 77 41.48 -11.76 4.64
N LEU A 78 40.77 -11.00 3.81
CA LEU A 78 39.36 -10.60 4.02
C LEU A 78 38.36 -11.36 3.13
N ALA A 79 38.83 -11.95 2.03
CA ALA A 79 37.98 -12.64 1.07
C ALA A 79 37.32 -13.87 1.71
N ALA A 80 35.99 -13.85 1.77
CA ALA A 80 35.15 -14.93 2.27
C ALA A 80 33.77 -14.80 1.62
N TYR A 81 33.04 -15.91 1.51
CA TYR A 81 31.62 -15.88 1.18
C TYR A 81 30.80 -15.48 2.42
N PHE A 82 29.81 -14.63 2.22
CA PHE A 82 28.92 -14.14 3.27
C PHE A 82 27.50 -14.03 2.74
N ASP A 83 26.57 -14.65 3.46
CA ASP A 83 25.14 -14.57 3.19
C ASP A 83 24.35 -14.68 4.51
N PHE A 84 23.23 -13.96 4.60
CA PHE A 84 22.31 -13.96 5.74
C PHE A 84 21.11 -14.89 5.56
N THR A 85 21.00 -15.60 4.43
CA THR A 85 19.89 -16.56 4.24
C THR A 85 19.92 -17.70 5.26
N GLY A 86 21.08 -18.01 5.86
CA GLY A 86 21.26 -19.18 6.73
C GLY A 86 21.33 -20.51 5.96
N GLU A 87 21.19 -20.48 4.62
CA GLU A 87 21.21 -21.66 3.78
C GLU A 87 22.65 -22.13 3.49
N PRO A 88 22.88 -23.45 3.37
CA PRO A 88 24.16 -23.97 2.93
C PRO A 88 24.44 -23.53 1.48
N ASN A 89 25.62 -22.95 1.27
CA ASN A 89 26.11 -22.57 -0.05
C ASN A 89 27.51 -23.18 -0.30
N PRO A 90 27.76 -23.83 -1.46
CA PRO A 90 29.08 -24.37 -1.80
C PRO A 90 30.23 -23.35 -1.77
N LEU A 91 29.93 -22.05 -1.85
CA LEU A 91 30.90 -20.97 -1.76
C LEU A 91 31.52 -20.84 -0.36
N TYR A 92 30.83 -21.25 0.72
CA TYR A 92 31.44 -21.33 2.05
C TYR A 92 32.63 -22.30 2.06
N GLN A 93 32.46 -23.46 1.44
CA GLN A 93 33.52 -24.45 1.32
C GLN A 93 34.61 -24.00 0.34
N SER A 94 34.23 -23.59 -0.87
CA SER A 94 35.18 -23.39 -1.97
C SER A 94 35.96 -22.07 -1.89
N VAL A 95 35.34 -20.99 -1.39
CA VAL A 95 35.95 -19.66 -1.23
C VAL A 95 36.53 -19.48 0.16
N THR A 96 35.73 -19.68 1.21
CA THR A 96 36.18 -19.38 2.59
C THR A 96 37.15 -20.44 3.10
N ILE A 97 36.79 -21.72 3.08
CA ILE A 97 37.59 -22.79 3.70
C ILE A 97 38.77 -23.18 2.79
N GLU A 98 38.47 -23.66 1.58
CA GLU A 98 39.49 -24.14 0.65
C GLU A 98 40.30 -22.99 0.03
N GLY A 99 39.69 -21.82 -0.17
CA GLY A 99 40.42 -20.63 -0.62
C GLY A 99 41.49 -20.19 0.39
N THR A 100 41.19 -20.20 1.70
CA THR A 100 42.21 -19.97 2.75
C THR A 100 43.31 -21.03 2.70
N ARG A 101 42.97 -22.31 2.50
CA ARG A 101 43.96 -23.40 2.35
C ARG A 101 44.90 -23.19 1.17
N ARG A 102 44.36 -22.87 -0.01
CA ARG A 102 45.17 -22.59 -1.22
C ARG A 102 46.08 -21.39 -1.02
N LEU A 103 45.55 -20.32 -0.41
CA LEU A 103 46.31 -19.11 -0.12
C LEU A 103 47.49 -19.42 0.81
N LEU A 104 47.26 -20.13 1.91
CA LEU A 104 48.29 -20.55 2.86
C LEU A 104 49.38 -21.39 2.20
N LYS A 105 48.99 -22.34 1.33
CA LYS A 105 49.91 -23.22 0.61
C LYS A 105 50.88 -22.41 -0.26
N ILE A 106 50.37 -21.46 -1.03
CA ILE A 106 51.17 -20.63 -1.96
C ILE A 106 52.03 -19.61 -1.20
N MET A 107 51.50 -19.09 -0.08
CA MET A 107 52.21 -18.16 0.78
C MET A 107 53.47 -18.74 1.43
N GLN A 108 53.62 -20.07 1.51
CA GLN A 108 54.84 -20.70 2.06
C GLN A 108 56.09 -20.41 1.20
N ASP A 109 55.92 -20.07 -0.08
CA ASP A 109 57.03 -19.73 -0.98
C ASP A 109 57.53 -18.27 -0.83
N PHE A 110 57.00 -17.52 0.14
CA PHE A 110 57.30 -16.11 0.38
C PHE A 110 57.80 -15.86 1.82
N GLU A 111 58.60 -14.81 1.99
CA GLU A 111 58.99 -14.31 3.32
C GLU A 111 57.90 -13.36 3.82
N ILE A 112 56.90 -13.92 4.51
CA ILE A 112 55.73 -13.16 5.00
C ILE A 112 55.89 -12.87 6.49
N GLU A 113 56.01 -11.59 6.85
CA GLU A 113 56.21 -11.20 8.25
C GLU A 113 54.92 -11.42 9.09
N ARG A 114 53.73 -11.36 8.46
CA ARG A 114 52.45 -11.70 9.10
C ARG A 114 51.29 -12.00 8.14
N LEU A 115 50.51 -13.02 8.44
CA LEU A 115 49.14 -13.19 7.92
C LEU A 115 48.13 -12.58 8.91
N ILE A 116 47.18 -11.79 8.43
CA ILE A 116 46.07 -11.24 9.22
C ILE A 116 44.77 -11.77 8.64
N TYR A 117 44.04 -12.59 9.40
CA TYR A 117 42.76 -13.16 8.98
C TYR A 117 41.60 -12.43 9.65
N SER A 118 40.64 -11.96 8.86
CA SER A 118 39.41 -11.37 9.38
C SER A 118 38.40 -12.46 9.70
N SER A 119 38.32 -12.88 10.96
CA SER A 119 37.26 -13.73 11.50
C SER A 119 36.11 -12.89 12.06
N THR A 120 35.20 -13.49 12.82
CA THR A 120 34.04 -12.85 13.44
C THR A 120 33.93 -13.27 14.90
N MET A 121 33.38 -12.43 15.79
CA MET A 121 33.09 -12.82 17.17
C MET A 121 32.06 -13.96 17.27
N LEU A 122 31.21 -14.12 16.25
CA LEU A 122 30.15 -15.14 16.19
C LEU A 122 30.66 -16.59 16.10
N VAL A 123 31.98 -16.80 16.08
CA VAL A 123 32.57 -18.14 16.20
C VAL A 123 32.51 -18.67 17.64
N HIS A 124 32.36 -17.77 18.62
CA HIS A 124 32.25 -18.12 20.02
C HIS A 124 30.86 -18.65 20.37
N GLU A 125 30.81 -19.44 21.42
CA GLU A 125 29.54 -19.70 22.13
C GLU A 125 29.01 -18.37 22.70
N PRO A 126 27.72 -18.05 22.51
CA PRO A 126 27.12 -16.85 23.11
C PRO A 126 27.18 -16.92 24.64
N SER A 127 27.37 -15.76 25.26
CA SER A 127 27.39 -15.60 26.71
C SER A 127 26.00 -15.19 27.25
N VAL A 128 25.94 -14.83 28.53
CA VAL A 128 24.74 -14.23 29.16
C VAL A 128 25.07 -12.82 29.66
N PRO A 129 24.08 -11.91 29.78
CA PRO A 129 24.30 -10.57 30.27
C PRO A 129 25.13 -10.51 31.56
N GLY A 130 26.19 -9.70 31.54
CA GLY A 130 27.14 -9.56 32.66
C GLY A 130 28.39 -10.44 32.57
N GLN A 131 28.48 -11.32 31.57
CA GLN A 131 29.70 -12.09 31.26
C GLN A 131 30.33 -11.61 29.97
N LYS A 132 31.66 -11.46 29.97
CA LYS A 132 32.43 -11.07 28.77
C LYS A 132 33.10 -12.27 28.12
N ILE A 133 33.09 -12.29 26.79
CA ILE A 133 33.77 -13.27 25.95
C ILE A 133 35.21 -12.82 25.74
N ASN A 134 36.17 -13.69 26.06
CA ASN A 134 37.59 -13.53 25.72
C ASN A 134 38.02 -14.55 24.65
N GLU A 135 39.23 -14.41 24.12
CA GLU A 135 39.70 -15.20 22.98
C GLU A 135 39.84 -16.70 23.25
N ASP A 136 39.94 -17.09 24.52
CA ASP A 136 40.19 -18.46 24.98
C ASP A 136 38.89 -19.22 25.30
N MET A 137 37.74 -18.54 25.25
CA MET A 137 36.43 -19.17 25.41
C MET A 137 36.07 -20.14 24.27
N PRO A 138 35.18 -21.14 24.53
CA PRO A 138 34.78 -22.14 23.54
C PRO A 138 34.27 -21.56 22.21
N LEU A 139 34.56 -22.27 21.13
CA LEU A 139 34.07 -21.96 19.78
C LEU A 139 32.90 -22.90 19.43
N ARG A 140 31.67 -22.39 19.49
CA ARG A 140 30.44 -23.13 19.14
C ARG A 140 29.55 -22.29 18.20
N PRO A 141 29.97 -22.07 16.95
CA PRO A 141 29.21 -21.26 16.01
C PRO A 141 27.84 -21.86 15.69
N SER A 142 26.78 -21.07 15.88
CA SER A 142 25.38 -21.53 15.80
C SER A 142 24.84 -21.73 14.37
N TRP A 143 25.55 -21.26 13.33
CA TRP A 143 25.05 -21.26 11.95
C TRP A 143 26.19 -21.28 10.91
N VAL A 144 25.84 -21.50 9.64
CA VAL A 144 26.77 -21.88 8.55
C VAL A 144 27.88 -20.84 8.30
N TYR A 145 27.58 -19.54 8.38
CA TYR A 145 28.59 -18.51 8.13
C TYR A 145 29.72 -18.54 9.19
N PRO A 146 29.46 -18.38 10.51
CA PRO A 146 30.53 -18.48 11.51
C PRO A 146 31.18 -19.86 11.57
N GLN A 147 30.45 -20.94 11.28
CA GLN A 147 31.05 -22.28 11.12
C GLN A 147 32.15 -22.26 10.05
N SER A 148 31.88 -21.69 8.86
CA SER A 148 32.90 -21.59 7.81
C SER A 148 34.13 -20.75 8.20
N LYS A 149 33.95 -19.72 9.04
CA LYS A 149 35.03 -18.88 9.56
C LYS A 149 35.85 -19.62 10.62
N ALA A 150 35.20 -20.33 11.53
CA ALA A 150 35.86 -21.18 12.52
C ALA A 150 36.70 -22.29 11.85
N GLU A 151 36.20 -22.88 10.75
CA GLU A 151 36.93 -23.93 10.04
C GLU A 151 38.14 -23.37 9.30
N ALA A 152 38.04 -22.16 8.76
CA ALA A 152 39.19 -21.44 8.21
C ALA A 152 40.21 -21.06 9.29
N GLU A 153 39.78 -20.66 10.50
CA GLU A 153 40.70 -20.45 11.64
C GLU A 153 41.47 -21.73 11.97
N LYS A 154 40.78 -22.88 11.98
CA LYS A 154 41.38 -24.19 12.23
C LYS A 154 42.43 -24.54 11.18
N ILE A 155 42.14 -24.28 9.90
CA ILE A 155 43.10 -24.48 8.81
C ILE A 155 44.33 -23.60 9.00
N ILE A 156 44.16 -22.32 9.33
CA ILE A 156 45.28 -21.41 9.59
C ILE A 156 46.13 -21.94 10.75
N LYS A 157 45.51 -22.30 11.87
CA LYS A 157 46.21 -22.85 13.05
C LYS A 157 46.98 -24.15 12.75
N GLN A 158 46.48 -24.98 11.83
CA GLN A 158 47.11 -26.26 11.49
C GLN A 158 48.15 -26.16 10.36
N GLN A 159 47.98 -25.20 9.44
CA GLN A 159 48.70 -25.17 8.16
C GLN A 159 49.46 -23.86 7.90
N HIS A 160 49.61 -22.99 8.90
CA HIS A 160 50.37 -21.74 8.73
C HIS A 160 51.89 -21.95 8.51
N GLY A 161 52.43 -23.12 8.89
CA GLY A 161 53.86 -23.42 8.73
C GLY A 161 54.73 -22.42 9.49
N ASN A 162 55.63 -21.73 8.78
CA ASN A 162 56.53 -20.75 9.38
C ASN A 162 55.95 -19.34 9.47
N ILE A 163 54.76 -19.10 8.90
CA ILE A 163 54.16 -17.78 8.79
C ILE A 163 53.51 -17.40 10.14
N PRO A 164 53.93 -16.30 10.80
CA PRO A 164 53.21 -15.76 11.95
C PRO A 164 51.82 -15.28 11.53
N PHE A 165 50.80 -15.50 12.35
CA PHE A 165 49.44 -15.08 12.04
C PHE A 165 48.78 -14.28 13.17
N THR A 166 47.84 -13.42 12.79
CA THR A 166 46.87 -12.78 13.67
C THR A 166 45.46 -13.05 13.16
N ILE A 167 44.63 -13.68 13.98
CA ILE A 167 43.19 -13.84 13.71
C ILE A 167 42.47 -12.70 14.45
N LEU A 168 41.75 -11.87 13.71
CA LEU A 168 40.93 -10.80 14.26
C LEU A 168 39.46 -11.25 14.25
N ARG A 169 38.90 -11.52 15.42
CA ARG A 169 37.47 -11.85 15.59
C ARG A 169 36.71 -10.55 15.75
N LEU A 170 36.21 -10.03 14.62
CA LEU A 170 35.57 -8.73 14.56
C LEU A 170 34.10 -8.79 15.00
N ALA A 171 33.68 -7.73 15.70
CA ALA A 171 32.29 -7.39 15.93
C ALA A 171 31.60 -6.87 14.66
N GLY A 172 30.28 -6.62 14.74
CA GLY A 172 29.50 -6.13 13.60
C GLY A 172 29.95 -4.74 13.14
N VAL A 173 30.43 -4.62 11.91
CA VAL A 173 30.96 -3.36 11.37
C VAL A 173 29.83 -2.37 11.02
N TYR A 174 30.00 -1.11 11.41
CA TYR A 174 29.15 0.00 10.98
C TYR A 174 29.95 1.27 10.68
N ASP A 175 29.34 2.18 9.94
CA ASP A 175 29.80 3.56 9.78
C ASP A 175 28.59 4.52 9.78
N ASN A 176 28.81 5.77 9.37
CA ASN A 176 27.75 6.80 9.35
C ASN A 176 26.62 6.51 8.34
N ASP A 177 26.84 5.61 7.38
CA ASP A 177 25.97 5.42 6.22
C ASP A 177 25.48 3.98 6.02
N SER A 178 26.16 3.02 6.63
CA SER A 178 25.94 1.58 6.47
C SER A 178 26.20 0.83 7.76
N ALA A 179 25.48 -0.28 7.94
CA ALA A 179 25.67 -1.17 9.07
C ALA A 179 25.53 -2.63 8.63
N VAL A 180 25.90 -3.55 9.51
CA VAL A 180 25.59 -4.97 9.32
C VAL A 180 24.10 -5.18 9.04
N PRO A 181 23.72 -6.12 8.15
CA PRO A 181 22.34 -6.37 7.75
C PRO A 181 21.35 -6.52 8.91
N THR A 182 21.72 -7.15 10.03
CA THR A 182 20.85 -7.26 11.21
C THR A 182 20.43 -5.90 11.75
N LEU A 183 21.37 -4.96 11.85
CA LEU A 183 21.10 -3.60 12.33
C LEU A 183 20.40 -2.74 11.28
N SER A 184 20.83 -2.79 10.02
CA SER A 184 20.23 -1.95 8.97
C SER A 184 18.79 -2.37 8.65
N HIS A 185 18.47 -3.67 8.63
CA HIS A 185 17.09 -4.15 8.50
C HIS A 185 16.24 -3.78 9.72
N GLN A 186 16.80 -3.80 10.94
CA GLN A 186 16.09 -3.33 12.13
C GLN A 186 15.76 -1.83 12.02
N ILE A 187 16.72 -1.00 11.60
CA ILE A 187 16.50 0.44 11.37
C ILE A 187 15.42 0.66 10.30
N ALA A 188 15.48 -0.04 9.17
CA ALA A 188 14.48 0.07 8.09
C ALA A 188 13.07 -0.31 8.57
N ARG A 189 12.94 -1.45 9.29
CA ARG A 189 11.67 -1.93 9.85
C ARG A 189 11.04 -0.90 10.81
N ILE A 190 11.88 -0.31 11.66
CA ILE A 190 11.45 0.76 12.58
C ILE A 190 11.04 2.00 11.79
N TYR A 191 11.85 2.44 10.82
CA TYR A 191 11.56 3.61 9.99
C TYR A 191 10.23 3.50 9.22
N GLU A 192 9.89 2.30 8.75
CA GLU A 192 8.66 2.01 8.00
C GLU A 192 7.43 1.80 8.89
N ARG A 193 7.58 1.74 10.22
CA ARG A 193 6.51 1.39 11.19
C ARG A 193 5.81 0.06 10.85
N ASP A 194 6.59 -0.94 10.44
CA ASP A 194 6.09 -2.31 10.28
C ASP A 194 5.41 -2.75 11.60
N LEU A 195 4.35 -3.57 11.54
CA LEU A 195 3.71 -4.14 12.73
C LEU A 195 4.73 -4.80 13.68
N LYS A 196 5.75 -5.47 13.12
CA LYS A 196 6.81 -6.12 13.90
C LYS A 196 7.85 -5.16 14.45
N SER A 197 7.80 -3.88 14.07
CA SER A 197 8.79 -2.90 14.46
C SER A 197 8.81 -2.63 15.97
N HIS A 198 7.68 -2.81 16.65
CA HIS A 198 7.57 -2.72 18.11
C HIS A 198 7.89 -4.03 18.83
N LEU A 199 7.95 -5.15 18.11
CA LEU A 199 8.09 -6.47 18.72
C LEU A 199 9.57 -6.86 18.80
N TYR A 200 9.93 -7.51 19.89
CA TYR A 200 11.19 -8.23 20.04
C TYR A 200 10.91 -9.56 20.72
N ALA A 201 11.59 -10.61 20.30
CA ALA A 201 11.48 -11.94 20.88
C ALA A 201 12.87 -12.36 21.34
N GLY A 202 13.02 -12.76 22.61
CA GLY A 202 14.30 -13.11 23.22
C GLY A 202 14.67 -12.20 24.39
N ASP A 203 15.84 -12.44 25.00
CA ASP A 203 16.32 -11.67 26.15
C ASP A 203 16.60 -10.20 25.76
N LEU A 204 15.78 -9.31 26.31
CA LEU A 204 15.84 -7.87 26.08
C LEU A 204 17.10 -7.19 26.65
N MET A 205 17.80 -7.88 27.58
CA MET A 205 19.07 -7.45 28.15
C MET A 205 20.28 -8.02 27.38
N ALA A 206 20.08 -9.07 26.57
CA ALA A 206 21.10 -9.53 25.65
C ALA A 206 21.40 -8.46 24.59
N GLY A 207 22.51 -8.63 23.90
CA GLY A 207 23.05 -7.62 22.99
C GLY A 207 24.35 -8.09 22.37
N GLN A 208 24.82 -7.37 21.36
CA GLN A 208 26.05 -7.71 20.66
C GLN A 208 26.96 -6.49 20.51
N ALA A 209 28.28 -6.73 20.57
CA ALA A 209 29.25 -5.69 20.26
C ALA A 209 29.19 -5.29 18.77
N PHE A 210 29.51 -4.02 18.51
CA PHE A 210 29.73 -3.47 17.18
C PHE A 210 31.16 -2.92 17.08
N ILE A 211 31.61 -2.59 15.87
CA ILE A 211 32.87 -1.89 15.66
C ILE A 211 32.71 -0.85 14.57
N HIS A 212 33.10 0.40 14.86
CA HIS A 212 33.09 1.44 13.84
C HIS A 212 34.18 1.17 12.79
N LYS A 213 33.90 1.48 11.52
CA LYS A 213 34.83 1.25 10.41
C LYS A 213 36.20 1.90 10.63
N GLU A 214 36.24 3.09 11.20
CA GLU A 214 37.52 3.77 11.49
C GLU A 214 38.33 3.07 12.58
N ASP A 215 37.66 2.58 13.63
CA ASP A 215 38.32 1.85 14.73
C ASP A 215 38.85 0.49 14.23
N MET A 216 38.09 -0.18 13.36
CA MET A 216 38.54 -1.37 12.66
C MET A 216 39.77 -1.08 11.79
N VAL A 217 39.78 0.01 11.00
CA VAL A 217 40.95 0.39 10.20
C VAL A 217 42.18 0.67 11.06
N ASP A 218 42.01 1.37 12.19
CA ASP A 218 43.10 1.60 13.17
C ASP A 218 43.65 0.28 13.74
N LEU A 219 42.76 -0.67 14.06
CA LEU A 219 43.13 -2.00 14.54
C LEU A 219 44.04 -2.72 13.54
N PHE A 220 43.60 -2.86 12.28
CA PHE A 220 44.39 -3.54 11.24
C PHE A 220 45.73 -2.83 11.03
N THR A 221 45.73 -1.49 11.01
CA THR A 221 46.96 -0.69 10.85
C THR A 221 47.95 -0.99 11.98
N ARG A 222 47.50 -1.00 13.23
CA ARG A 222 48.35 -1.33 14.39
C ARG A 222 48.88 -2.75 14.35
N VAL A 223 48.09 -3.73 13.88
CA VAL A 223 48.57 -5.11 13.71
C VAL A 223 49.69 -5.17 12.66
N VAL A 224 49.53 -4.47 11.54
CA VAL A 224 50.56 -4.38 10.48
C VAL A 224 51.81 -3.67 11.01
N ASP A 225 51.67 -2.54 11.71
CA ASP A 225 52.81 -1.77 12.21
C ASP A 225 53.59 -2.52 13.30
N ARG A 226 52.88 -3.19 14.20
CA ARG A 226 53.48 -3.95 15.33
C ARG A 226 53.78 -5.40 14.99
N ARG A 227 53.69 -5.79 13.71
CA ARG A 227 53.78 -7.19 13.26
C ARG A 227 55.07 -7.94 13.63
N LYS A 228 56.15 -7.27 14.04
CA LYS A 228 57.36 -7.96 14.51
C LYS A 228 57.36 -8.23 16.02
N LYS A 229 56.47 -7.56 16.76
CA LYS A 229 56.39 -7.60 18.23
C LYS A 229 55.27 -8.49 18.76
N LEU A 230 54.23 -8.79 17.97
CA LEU A 230 53.16 -9.69 18.44
C LEU A 230 53.60 -11.17 18.39
N PRO A 231 53.00 -12.02 19.25
CA PRO A 231 53.23 -13.47 19.25
C PRO A 231 53.09 -14.11 17.85
N LYS A 232 53.77 -15.24 17.64
CA LYS A 232 53.69 -15.98 16.37
C LYS A 232 52.26 -16.41 16.03
N ALA A 233 51.54 -16.94 17.01
CA ALA A 233 50.11 -17.19 16.93
C ALA A 233 49.40 -16.16 17.82
N ASN A 234 48.65 -15.27 17.19
CA ASN A 234 47.95 -14.19 17.89
C ASN A 234 46.47 -14.22 17.52
N ILE A 235 45.59 -14.09 18.51
CA ILE A 235 44.14 -14.03 18.33
C ILE A 235 43.66 -12.85 19.14
N LEU A 236 42.83 -12.01 18.55
CA LEU A 236 42.28 -10.81 19.18
C LEU A 236 40.79 -10.71 18.91
N LEU A 237 40.02 -10.39 19.94
CA LEU A 237 38.65 -9.87 19.81
C LEU A 237 38.71 -8.35 19.60
N ALA A 238 37.86 -7.85 18.72
CA ALA A 238 37.77 -6.43 18.46
C ALA A 238 36.33 -5.98 18.26
N GLY A 239 35.91 -5.09 19.14
CA GLY A 239 34.61 -4.43 19.15
C GLY A 239 34.58 -3.38 20.24
N GLU A 240 33.44 -2.74 20.37
CA GLU A 240 33.09 -1.89 21.50
C GLU A 240 33.23 -2.67 22.81
N SER A 241 33.77 -2.00 23.83
CA SER A 241 34.01 -2.61 25.15
C SER A 241 32.77 -2.69 26.02
N GLU A 242 31.66 -2.10 25.57
CA GLU A 242 30.37 -2.12 26.24
C GLU A 242 29.29 -2.41 25.20
N VAL A 243 28.31 -3.20 25.59
CA VAL A 243 27.23 -3.64 24.71
C VAL A 243 25.92 -3.05 25.16
N MET A 244 25.17 -2.55 24.18
CA MET A 244 23.80 -2.10 24.39
C MET A 244 22.84 -3.30 24.34
N GLY A 245 21.96 -3.39 25.34
CA GLY A 245 20.88 -4.39 25.33
C GLY A 245 19.92 -4.14 24.15
N TYR A 246 19.35 -5.19 23.57
CA TYR A 246 18.50 -5.09 22.39
C TYR A 246 17.27 -4.19 22.61
N ARG A 247 16.72 -4.16 23.83
CA ARG A 247 15.66 -3.20 24.21
C ARG A 247 16.13 -1.76 24.07
N GLU A 248 17.31 -1.45 24.60
CA GLU A 248 17.87 -0.10 24.54
C GLU A 248 18.21 0.28 23.09
N LEU A 249 18.77 -0.65 22.31
CA LEU A 249 19.08 -0.47 20.89
C LEU A 249 17.83 -0.12 20.09
N GLN A 250 16.77 -0.92 20.21
CA GLN A 250 15.51 -0.71 19.51
C GLN A 250 14.82 0.59 19.95
N ASN A 251 14.78 0.86 21.26
CA ASN A 251 14.24 2.10 21.79
C ASN A 251 15.03 3.32 21.30
N ARG A 252 16.36 3.22 21.23
CA ARG A 252 17.22 4.28 20.75
C ARG A 252 16.94 4.61 19.29
N ILE A 253 16.85 3.60 18.42
CA ILE A 253 16.53 3.79 17.00
C ILE A 253 15.14 4.44 16.86
N GLY A 254 14.13 3.90 17.54
CA GLY A 254 12.77 4.46 17.52
C GLY A 254 12.70 5.91 18.02
N ASN A 255 13.43 6.22 19.09
CA ASN A 255 13.52 7.58 19.64
C ASN A 255 14.21 8.56 18.68
N LEU A 256 15.24 8.12 17.97
CA LEU A 256 15.93 8.95 16.97
C LEU A 256 15.04 9.20 15.74
N ILE A 257 14.19 8.24 15.36
CA ILE A 257 13.31 8.35 14.19
C ILE A 257 12.04 9.16 14.52
N PHE A 258 11.31 8.78 15.56
CA PHE A 258 9.97 9.27 15.90
C PHE A 258 9.93 10.19 17.15
N GLY A 259 10.89 10.06 18.06
CA GLY A 259 10.94 10.79 19.33
C GLY A 259 10.53 9.95 20.53
N LYS A 260 10.98 10.36 21.73
CA LYS A 260 10.85 9.58 22.99
C LYS A 260 9.44 9.23 23.42
N LYS A 261 8.44 10.06 23.06
CA LYS A 261 7.04 9.84 23.47
C LYS A 261 6.32 8.81 22.61
N GLU A 262 6.92 8.41 21.49
CA GLU A 262 6.21 7.67 20.44
C GLU A 262 6.61 6.21 20.36
N TRP A 263 7.69 5.82 21.02
CA TRP A 263 8.29 4.52 20.83
C TRP A 263 8.40 3.71 22.12
N GLN A 264 7.98 2.45 22.04
CA GLN A 264 8.17 1.46 23.09
C GLN A 264 8.31 0.08 22.44
N THR A 265 9.32 -0.68 22.86
CA THR A 265 9.47 -2.09 22.51
C THR A 265 8.58 -2.95 23.40
N ILE A 266 7.88 -3.90 22.77
CA ILE A 266 6.99 -4.88 23.37
C ILE A 266 7.68 -6.24 23.27
N ASP A 267 7.77 -6.91 24.41
CA ASP A 267 8.28 -8.28 24.51
C ASP A 267 7.23 -9.28 23.99
N VAL A 268 7.66 -10.23 23.17
CA VAL A 268 6.82 -11.30 22.64
C VAL A 268 7.46 -12.65 22.97
N PRO A 269 6.71 -13.59 23.58
CA PRO A 269 7.25 -14.92 23.87
C PRO A 269 7.82 -15.60 22.62
N GLU A 270 8.99 -16.24 22.77
CA GLU A 270 9.74 -16.84 21.65
C GLU A 270 8.90 -17.80 20.81
N PHE A 271 8.05 -18.63 21.45
CA PHE A 271 7.19 -19.57 20.72
C PHE A 271 6.16 -18.86 19.81
N VAL A 272 5.60 -17.73 20.26
CA VAL A 272 4.64 -16.94 19.46
C VAL A 272 5.36 -16.31 18.27
N ALA A 273 6.54 -15.76 18.50
CA ALA A 273 7.34 -15.17 17.44
C ALA A 273 7.79 -16.23 16.42
N LYS A 274 8.20 -17.42 16.88
CA LYS A 274 8.65 -18.52 16.02
C LYS A 274 7.53 -19.06 15.15
N SER A 275 6.35 -19.29 15.72
CA SER A 275 5.16 -19.69 14.97
C SER A 275 4.75 -18.60 13.97
N GLY A 276 4.82 -17.32 14.36
CA GLY A 276 4.53 -16.19 13.46
C GLY A 276 5.48 -16.10 12.27
N ALA A 277 6.80 -16.20 12.51
CA ALA A 277 7.81 -16.16 11.46
C ALA A 277 7.72 -17.37 10.52
N TRP A 278 7.46 -18.57 11.06
CA TRP A 278 7.25 -19.77 10.25
C TRP A 278 6.00 -19.67 9.37
N LEU A 279 4.87 -19.20 9.92
CA LEU A 279 3.64 -19.00 9.14
C LEU A 279 3.84 -18.00 8.01
N GLU A 280 4.57 -16.92 8.25
CA GLU A 280 4.87 -15.93 7.24
C GLU A 280 5.78 -16.47 6.14
N GLU A 281 6.83 -17.23 6.49
CA GLU A 281 7.70 -17.89 5.52
C GLU A 281 6.92 -18.89 4.65
N GLN A 282 5.96 -19.63 5.23
CA GLN A 282 5.08 -20.54 4.49
C GLN A 282 4.00 -19.83 3.66
N ALA A 283 3.63 -18.60 4.03
CA ALA A 283 2.64 -17.80 3.32
C ALA A 283 3.25 -17.05 2.13
N GLU A 284 4.58 -16.87 2.06
CA GLU A 284 5.26 -16.17 0.95
C GLU A 284 4.88 -16.72 -0.44
N PRO A 285 4.83 -18.04 -0.69
CA PRO A 285 4.39 -18.59 -1.99
C PRO A 285 2.94 -18.27 -2.34
N ILE A 286 2.12 -17.88 -1.36
CA ILE A 286 0.67 -17.63 -1.47
C ILE A 286 0.39 -16.13 -1.58
N ILE A 287 1.23 -15.27 -1.00
CA ILE A 287 1.11 -13.82 -1.09
C ILE A 287 1.52 -13.40 -2.51
N PRO A 288 0.63 -12.76 -3.29
CA PRO A 288 1.00 -12.31 -4.62
C PRO A 288 2.16 -11.32 -4.56
N ASP A 289 3.20 -11.49 -5.40
CA ASP A 289 4.34 -10.55 -5.56
C ASP A 289 3.91 -9.09 -5.75
N ALA A 290 2.68 -8.88 -6.24
CA ALA A 290 2.08 -7.56 -6.36
C ALA A 290 1.84 -6.86 -5.00
N ILE A 291 1.79 -7.58 -3.88
CA ILE A 291 1.52 -7.03 -2.54
C ILE A 291 2.82 -6.71 -1.80
N ASP A 292 3.80 -7.60 -1.89
CA ASP A 292 5.03 -7.57 -1.08
C ASP A 292 6.31 -7.34 -1.90
N GLN A 293 6.19 -7.28 -3.24
CA GLN A 293 7.30 -7.20 -4.20
C GLN A 293 8.17 -8.46 -4.27
N GLY A 294 7.63 -9.64 -3.92
CA GLY A 294 8.36 -10.90 -3.86
C GLY A 294 9.41 -10.90 -2.74
N LYS A 295 9.09 -10.25 -1.61
CA LYS A 295 10.02 -10.00 -0.51
C LYS A 295 9.94 -11.15 0.49
N LYS A 296 10.96 -12.01 0.48
CA LYS A 296 11.15 -12.98 1.56
C LYS A 296 11.28 -12.29 2.92
N PRO A 297 10.63 -12.78 3.98
CA PRO A 297 10.80 -12.25 5.33
C PRO A 297 12.28 -12.27 5.73
N PHE A 298 12.81 -11.11 6.16
CA PHE A 298 14.18 -11.06 6.66
C PHE A 298 14.32 -11.82 7.98
N ILE A 299 13.30 -11.75 8.85
CA ILE A 299 13.29 -12.51 10.10
C ILE A 299 12.93 -13.95 9.76
N LYS A 300 13.90 -14.85 9.93
CA LYS A 300 13.71 -16.28 9.78
C LYS A 300 13.54 -16.95 11.14
N PRO A 301 12.88 -18.12 11.23
CA PRO A 301 12.68 -18.83 12.50
C PRO A 301 13.99 -19.05 13.29
N PHE A 302 15.10 -19.38 12.62
CA PHE A 302 16.39 -19.58 13.30
C PHE A 302 16.95 -18.30 13.93
N MET A 303 16.61 -17.11 13.39
CA MET A 303 17.08 -15.85 13.94
C MET A 303 16.42 -15.52 15.28
N ILE A 304 15.26 -16.12 15.57
CA ILE A 304 14.58 -16.00 16.86
C ILE A 304 15.32 -16.82 17.91
N ASP A 305 15.82 -18.00 17.53
CA ASP A 305 16.65 -18.83 18.42
C ASP A 305 17.98 -18.14 18.78
N LEU A 306 18.44 -17.19 17.94
CA LEU A 306 19.65 -16.36 18.17
C LEU A 306 19.36 -15.02 18.87
N ALA A 307 18.09 -14.66 19.09
CA ALA A 307 17.73 -13.32 19.55
C ALA A 307 18.06 -13.09 21.03
N SER A 308 18.33 -14.15 21.78
CA SER A 308 18.81 -14.13 23.16
C SER A 308 20.35 -14.21 23.26
N ASP A 309 21.07 -14.34 22.14
CA ASP A 309 22.53 -14.44 22.15
C ASP A 309 23.18 -13.13 22.64
N HIS A 310 24.10 -13.25 23.60
CA HIS A 310 24.86 -12.11 24.13
C HIS A 310 26.35 -12.20 23.79
N TYR A 311 26.86 -11.17 23.11
CA TYR A 311 28.27 -11.05 22.70
C TYR A 311 28.88 -9.75 23.24
N ASP A 312 29.15 -9.69 24.55
CA ASP A 312 30.00 -8.66 25.18
C ASP A 312 31.46 -9.12 25.18
N LEU A 313 32.39 -8.25 24.78
CA LEU A 313 33.76 -8.64 24.46
C LEU A 313 34.75 -8.10 25.50
N ASP A 314 35.66 -8.97 25.94
CA ASP A 314 36.88 -8.57 26.64
C ASP A 314 37.97 -8.23 25.61
N ILE A 315 38.27 -6.94 25.46
CA ILE A 315 39.27 -6.43 24.53
C ILE A 315 40.65 -6.18 25.18
N SER A 316 40.88 -6.70 26.39
CA SER A 316 42.12 -6.44 27.15
C SER A 316 43.38 -6.85 26.38
N ARG A 317 43.34 -7.98 25.66
CA ARG A 317 44.46 -8.45 24.83
C ARG A 317 44.79 -7.50 23.68
N ALA A 318 43.78 -6.92 23.04
CA ALA A 318 43.98 -5.90 22.00
C ALA A 318 44.59 -4.61 22.58
N ARG A 319 44.17 -4.21 23.79
CA ARG A 319 44.74 -3.06 24.51
C ARG A 319 46.21 -3.30 24.86
N GLU A 320 46.54 -4.45 25.45
CA GLU A 320 47.91 -4.76 25.89
C GLU A 320 48.90 -4.91 24.71
N LEU A 321 48.50 -5.65 23.66
CA LEU A 321 49.41 -5.96 22.55
C LEU A 321 49.50 -4.81 21.52
N LEU A 322 48.39 -4.12 21.26
CA LEU A 322 48.29 -3.11 20.21
C LEU A 322 48.16 -1.67 20.71
N ASP A 323 47.95 -1.46 22.01
CA ASP A 323 47.51 -0.16 22.55
C ASP A 323 46.24 0.33 21.83
N TRP A 324 45.37 -0.60 21.46
CA TRP A 324 44.15 -0.32 20.71
C TRP A 324 42.93 -0.36 21.61
N GLN A 325 42.03 0.61 21.41
CA GLN A 325 40.70 0.63 21.97
C GLN A 325 39.77 1.40 21.01
N PRO A 326 38.48 1.03 20.93
CA PRO A 326 37.52 1.72 20.08
C PRO A 326 37.37 3.18 20.55
N LYS A 327 37.29 4.11 19.59
CA LYS A 327 37.04 5.55 19.85
C LYS A 327 35.57 5.91 19.64
N HIS A 328 34.83 5.05 18.95
CA HIS A 328 33.42 5.22 18.66
C HIS A 328 32.58 4.20 19.42
N ASN A 329 31.29 4.52 19.58
CA ASN A 329 30.30 3.61 20.14
C ASN A 329 29.01 3.64 19.29
N ILE A 330 28.24 2.56 19.34
CA ILE A 330 27.03 2.42 18.54
C ILE A 330 25.92 3.36 19.00
N TYR A 331 25.87 3.72 20.28
CA TYR A 331 24.87 4.64 20.84
C TYR A 331 24.88 6.02 20.16
N ASP A 332 26.08 6.53 19.88
CA ASP A 332 26.31 7.75 19.13
C ASP A 332 26.25 7.50 17.62
N GLY A 333 26.83 6.39 17.13
CA GLY A 333 26.78 6.01 15.72
C GLY A 333 25.37 5.88 15.14
N LEU A 334 24.40 5.45 15.95
CA LEU A 334 22.99 5.41 15.58
C LEU A 334 22.43 6.80 15.22
N LYS A 335 22.93 7.88 15.82
CA LYS A 335 22.51 9.24 15.48
C LYS A 335 22.86 9.53 14.01
N ASP A 336 24.08 9.19 13.60
CA ASP A 336 24.58 9.45 12.26
C ASP A 336 23.93 8.54 11.22
N LEU A 337 23.76 7.25 11.52
CA LEU A 337 23.02 6.30 10.68
C LEU A 337 21.58 6.78 10.41
N VAL A 338 20.86 7.18 11.46
CA VAL A 338 19.48 7.70 11.33
C VAL A 338 19.46 9.05 10.62
N ALA A 339 20.45 9.93 10.87
CA ALA A 339 20.56 11.20 10.15
C ALA A 339 20.81 10.99 8.65
N SER A 340 21.67 10.03 8.29
CA SER A 340 21.94 9.64 6.90
C SER A 340 20.67 9.08 6.22
N LEU A 341 19.95 8.18 6.91
CA LEU A 341 18.65 7.67 6.45
C LEU A 341 17.66 8.80 6.19
N LYS A 342 17.50 9.74 7.13
CA LYS A 342 16.57 10.87 6.99
C LYS A 342 16.97 11.83 5.87
N LYS A 343 18.28 12.03 5.65
CA LYS A 343 18.82 12.92 4.62
C LYS A 343 18.57 12.40 3.21
N ASP A 344 18.82 11.12 2.97
CA ASP A 344 18.57 10.47 1.68
C ASP A 344 18.15 8.99 1.87
N PRO A 345 16.84 8.74 2.10
CA PRO A 345 16.35 7.39 2.33
C PRO A 345 16.65 6.46 1.16
N ALA A 346 16.51 6.94 -0.09
CA ALA A 346 16.66 6.07 -1.24
C ALA A 346 18.10 5.56 -1.41
N SER A 347 19.10 6.43 -1.18
CA SER A 347 20.50 6.01 -1.23
C SER A 347 20.89 5.17 -0.02
N TRP A 348 20.31 5.44 1.16
CA TRP A 348 20.57 4.67 2.37
C TRP A 348 20.14 3.21 2.23
N TYR A 349 18.93 2.95 1.72
CA TYR A 349 18.45 1.58 1.48
C TYR A 349 19.36 0.83 0.49
N LYS A 350 19.75 1.50 -0.61
CA LYS A 350 20.66 0.94 -1.61
C LYS A 350 22.04 0.59 -1.01
N ARG A 351 22.63 1.48 -0.19
CA ARG A 351 23.92 1.24 0.48
C ARG A 351 23.88 0.05 1.43
N ASN A 352 22.74 -0.18 2.07
CA ASN A 352 22.55 -1.28 3.03
C ASN A 352 22.03 -2.57 2.38
N GLY A 353 21.91 -2.63 1.04
CA GLY A 353 21.43 -3.82 0.34
C GLY A 353 19.95 -4.15 0.59
N ILE A 354 19.16 -3.18 1.04
CA ILE A 354 17.74 -3.35 1.35
C ILE A 354 16.91 -2.93 0.14
N LEU A 355 15.92 -3.75 -0.24
CA LEU A 355 14.98 -3.44 -1.30
C LEU A 355 14.25 -2.11 -0.99
N LEU A 356 14.14 -1.24 -2.00
CA LEU A 356 13.53 0.07 -1.85
C LEU A 356 12.01 -0.05 -1.69
N PRO A 357 11.39 0.47 -0.62
CA PRO A 357 9.92 0.49 -0.53
C PRO A 357 9.30 1.34 -1.64
N ASP A 358 8.13 0.94 -2.18
CA ASP A 358 7.47 1.68 -3.28
C ASP A 358 7.35 3.18 -3.01
N TRP A 359 6.89 3.55 -1.81
CA TRP A 359 6.68 4.95 -1.45
C TRP A 359 7.98 5.76 -1.41
N VAL A 360 9.11 5.13 -1.06
CA VAL A 360 10.45 5.75 -1.13
C VAL A 360 10.91 5.86 -2.59
N GLN A 361 10.65 4.85 -3.41
CA GLN A 361 10.94 4.89 -4.84
C GLN A 361 10.16 6.00 -5.54
N THR A 362 8.86 6.09 -5.29
CA THR A 362 8.02 7.13 -5.87
C THR A 362 8.45 8.52 -5.41
N ALA A 363 8.80 8.70 -4.12
CA ALA A 363 9.34 9.97 -3.64
C ALA A 363 10.63 10.37 -4.39
N LYS A 364 11.53 9.40 -4.62
CA LYS A 364 12.78 9.61 -5.39
C LYS A 364 12.49 10.03 -6.84
N GLU A 365 11.58 9.34 -7.52
CA GLU A 365 11.16 9.66 -8.90
C GLU A 365 10.56 11.07 -9.00
N LYS A 366 9.96 11.57 -7.92
CA LYS A 366 9.44 12.95 -7.83
C LYS A 366 10.45 13.96 -7.31
N HIS A 367 11.72 13.58 -7.14
CA HIS A 367 12.78 14.42 -6.58
C HIS A 367 12.41 15.02 -5.22
N LYS A 368 11.68 14.26 -4.40
CA LYS A 368 11.28 14.65 -3.04
C LYS A 368 11.93 13.74 -2.00
N ASN A 369 12.27 14.31 -0.86
CA ASN A 369 12.78 13.52 0.27
C ASN A 369 11.62 12.73 0.92
N ALA A 370 11.78 11.40 1.01
CA ALA A 370 10.73 10.52 1.51
C ALA A 370 10.45 10.71 3.01
N ASP A 371 11.46 10.99 3.83
CA ASP A 371 11.26 11.26 5.27
C ASP A 371 10.47 12.56 5.49
N GLN A 372 10.71 13.60 4.70
CA GLN A 372 9.92 14.83 4.75
C GLN A 372 8.45 14.60 4.39
N ILE A 373 8.17 13.79 3.36
CA ILE A 373 6.80 13.39 2.99
C ILE A 373 6.14 12.63 4.15
N ARG A 374 6.84 11.63 4.71
CA ARG A 374 6.36 10.82 5.83
C ARG A 374 6.03 11.68 7.04
N ARG A 375 6.95 12.55 7.46
CA ARG A 375 6.76 13.43 8.63
C ARG A 375 5.61 14.43 8.43
N LYS A 376 5.50 15.03 7.24
CA LYS A 376 4.36 15.91 6.91
C LYS A 376 3.04 15.17 6.96
N HIS A 377 2.96 14.00 6.32
CA HIS A 377 1.76 13.16 6.33
C HIS A 377 1.36 12.78 7.75
N GLU A 378 2.30 12.31 8.56
CA GLU A 378 2.05 11.90 9.94
C GLU A 378 1.59 13.07 10.83
N THR A 379 2.21 14.23 10.69
CA THR A 379 1.83 15.45 11.43
C THR A 379 0.40 15.85 11.07
N GLU A 380 0.08 15.87 9.78
CA GLU A 380 -1.25 16.23 9.28
C GLU A 380 -2.31 15.20 9.66
N TYR A 381 -1.99 13.90 9.58
CA TYR A 381 -2.88 12.82 9.98
C TYR A 381 -3.26 12.95 11.45
N ARG A 382 -2.29 13.17 12.34
CA ARG A 382 -2.55 13.36 13.78
C ARG A 382 -3.33 14.62 14.07
N ARG A 383 -3.04 15.72 13.38
CA ARG A 383 -3.78 16.98 13.52
C ARG A 383 -5.26 16.75 13.19
N GLN A 384 -5.53 16.19 12.02
CA GLN A 384 -6.90 15.86 11.59
C GLN A 384 -7.57 14.86 12.54
N HIS A 385 -6.84 13.87 13.05
CA HIS A 385 -7.38 12.87 13.97
C HIS A 385 -7.81 13.51 15.29
N ASN A 386 -6.97 14.38 15.84
CA ASN A 386 -7.27 15.08 17.09
C ASN A 386 -8.43 16.08 16.91
N GLU A 387 -8.51 16.77 15.77
CA GLU A 387 -9.62 17.68 15.45
C GLU A 387 -10.96 16.94 15.29
N ASN A 388 -10.93 15.68 14.87
CA ASN A 388 -12.12 14.87 14.63
C ASN A 388 -12.33 13.73 15.65
N ILE A 389 -11.60 13.76 16.77
CA ILE A 389 -11.66 12.68 17.79
C ILE A 389 -13.07 12.51 18.38
N TRP A 390 -13.86 13.58 18.40
CA TRP A 390 -15.26 13.61 18.85
C TRP A 390 -16.15 12.61 18.10
N ALA A 391 -15.82 12.29 16.84
CA ALA A 391 -16.60 11.36 16.02
C ALA A 391 -16.58 9.94 16.61
N HIS A 392 -15.46 9.51 17.19
CA HIS A 392 -15.37 8.21 17.86
C HIS A 392 -16.22 8.17 19.12
N PHE A 393 -16.29 9.26 19.89
CA PHE A 393 -17.17 9.36 21.05
C PHE A 393 -18.66 9.32 20.66
N LEU A 394 -19.04 9.96 19.54
CA LEU A 394 -20.40 9.84 19.04
C LEU A 394 -20.75 8.41 18.64
N ASN A 395 -19.83 7.69 17.96
CA ASN A 395 -20.05 6.26 17.69
C ASN A 395 -20.17 5.42 18.96
N MET A 396 -19.43 5.73 20.03
CA MET A 396 -19.63 5.09 21.33
C MET A 396 -21.01 5.41 21.91
N GLY A 397 -21.50 6.65 21.77
CA GLY A 397 -22.86 7.03 22.15
C GLY A 397 -23.92 6.25 21.37
N LEU A 398 -23.76 6.13 20.05
CA LEU A 398 -24.63 5.32 19.19
C LEU A 398 -24.56 3.82 19.53
N ALA A 399 -23.41 3.33 19.99
CA ALA A 399 -23.28 1.96 20.47
C ALA A 399 -24.15 1.71 21.72
N PHE A 400 -24.12 2.61 22.71
CA PHE A 400 -25.02 2.51 23.87
C PHE A 400 -26.50 2.65 23.47
N TRP A 401 -26.80 3.53 22.49
CA TRP A 401 -28.14 3.64 21.92
C TRP A 401 -28.60 2.31 21.33
N LEU A 402 -27.80 1.66 20.47
CA LEU A 402 -28.14 0.36 19.87
C LEU A 402 -28.35 -0.76 20.90
N ILE A 403 -27.58 -0.77 21.99
CA ILE A 403 -27.74 -1.79 23.05
C ILE A 403 -29.09 -1.64 23.77
N THR A 404 -29.60 -0.41 23.87
CA THR A 404 -30.80 -0.10 24.67
C THR A 404 -32.06 0.09 23.84
N ALA A 405 -31.93 0.48 22.56
CA ALA A 405 -33.04 0.79 21.66
C ALA A 405 -34.02 -0.38 21.49
N PRO A 406 -33.61 -1.65 21.29
CA PRO A 406 -34.56 -2.75 21.10
C PRO A 406 -35.50 -2.97 22.29
N LEU A 407 -35.01 -2.72 23.51
CA LEU A 407 -35.81 -2.83 24.74
C LEU A 407 -36.73 -1.63 24.93
N MET A 408 -36.26 -0.41 24.61
CA MET A 408 -37.05 0.81 24.78
C MET A 408 -38.12 1.00 23.68
N MET A 409 -37.84 0.49 22.48
CA MET A 409 -38.70 0.61 21.30
C MET A 409 -39.52 -0.64 21.03
N GLU A 410 -39.48 -1.62 21.95
CA GLU A 410 -40.26 -2.86 21.89
C GLU A 410 -40.13 -3.59 20.55
N TYR A 411 -38.90 -3.90 20.14
CA TYR A 411 -38.65 -4.64 18.90
C TYR A 411 -39.34 -6.00 18.93
N GLU A 412 -40.21 -6.27 17.95
CA GLU A 412 -40.97 -7.52 17.87
C GLU A 412 -40.10 -8.72 17.44
N SER A 413 -39.09 -8.47 16.59
CA SER A 413 -38.20 -9.51 16.07
C SER A 413 -37.02 -9.76 17.00
N GLN A 414 -36.94 -10.97 17.55
CA GLN A 414 -35.80 -11.41 18.37
C GLN A 414 -34.47 -11.37 17.60
N ALA A 415 -34.50 -11.60 16.29
CA ALA A 415 -33.30 -11.53 15.45
C ALA A 415 -32.75 -10.09 15.38
N LEU A 416 -33.63 -9.10 15.24
CA LEU A 416 -33.25 -7.68 15.24
C LEU A 416 -32.77 -7.21 16.62
N VAL A 417 -33.41 -7.67 17.70
CA VAL A 417 -32.95 -7.39 19.08
C VAL A 417 -31.49 -7.81 19.26
N TRP A 418 -31.15 -9.06 18.90
CA TRP A 418 -29.76 -9.54 19.03
C TRP A 418 -28.82 -8.86 18.03
N SER A 419 -29.27 -8.59 16.81
CA SER A 419 -28.49 -7.86 15.81
C SER A 419 -28.01 -6.52 16.35
N ASP A 420 -28.89 -5.72 16.94
CA ASP A 420 -28.58 -4.38 17.44
C ASP A 420 -27.72 -4.41 18.69
N ILE A 421 -28.02 -5.30 19.64
CA ILE A 421 -27.23 -5.44 20.87
C ILE A 421 -25.79 -5.87 20.55
N ILE A 422 -25.61 -6.86 19.66
CA ILE A 422 -24.28 -7.31 19.24
C ILE A 422 -23.57 -6.21 18.47
N SER A 423 -24.27 -5.55 17.53
CA SER A 423 -23.71 -4.44 16.75
C SER A 423 -23.25 -3.29 17.65
N GLY A 424 -24.04 -2.94 18.67
CA GLY A 424 -23.66 -1.94 19.67
C GLY A 424 -22.44 -2.38 20.49
N GLY A 425 -22.39 -3.61 20.98
CA GLY A 425 -21.22 -4.13 21.71
C GLY A 425 -19.93 -4.11 20.87
N VAL A 426 -20.00 -4.57 19.62
CA VAL A 426 -18.88 -4.54 18.67
C VAL A 426 -18.48 -3.10 18.36
N LEU A 427 -19.43 -2.23 18.05
CA LEU A 427 -19.18 -0.81 17.73
C LEU A 427 -18.50 -0.09 18.90
N LEU A 428 -18.89 -0.38 20.15
CA LEU A 428 -18.30 0.21 21.34
C LEU A 428 -16.80 -0.10 21.42
N VAL A 429 -16.43 -1.36 21.26
CA VAL A 429 -15.03 -1.82 21.29
C VAL A 429 -14.23 -1.21 20.13
N LEU A 430 -14.75 -1.29 18.91
CA LEU A 430 -14.07 -0.77 17.73
C LEU A 430 -13.89 0.76 17.79
N SER A 431 -14.89 1.49 18.30
CA SER A 431 -14.83 2.94 18.46
C SER A 431 -13.84 3.35 19.55
N PHE A 432 -13.75 2.59 20.64
CA PHE A 432 -12.74 2.81 21.67
C PHE A 432 -11.31 2.62 21.14
N ILE A 433 -11.07 1.54 20.37
CA ILE A 433 -9.78 1.31 19.72
C ILE A 433 -9.45 2.45 18.74
N SER A 434 -10.46 2.97 18.04
CA SER A 434 -10.32 4.06 17.07
C SER A 434 -9.93 5.40 17.71
N LEU A 435 -10.02 5.58 19.03
CA LEU A 435 -9.47 6.78 19.71
C LEU A 435 -7.96 6.94 19.48
N SER A 436 -7.26 5.83 19.27
CA SER A 436 -5.84 5.85 18.92
C SER A 436 -5.66 6.01 17.41
N TRP A 437 -4.99 7.10 17.01
CA TRP A 437 -4.62 7.36 15.61
C TRP A 437 -3.80 6.22 14.97
N ARG A 438 -3.14 5.38 15.77
CA ARG A 438 -2.37 4.22 15.30
C ARG A 438 -3.26 3.12 14.72
N PHE A 439 -4.52 3.04 15.16
CA PHE A 439 -5.48 2.03 14.73
C PHE A 439 -6.54 2.62 13.79
N GLY A 440 -6.19 3.65 13.00
CA GLY A 440 -7.14 4.33 12.11
C GLY A 440 -7.85 3.40 11.12
N LEU A 441 -7.27 2.25 10.74
CA LEU A 441 -7.93 1.26 9.87
C LEU A 441 -9.15 0.59 10.52
N VAL A 442 -9.23 0.52 11.86
CA VAL A 442 -10.37 -0.05 12.60
C VAL A 442 -11.67 0.70 12.31
N ARG A 443 -11.57 1.97 11.90
CA ARG A 443 -12.72 2.78 11.50
C ARG A 443 -13.51 2.17 10.32
N TRP A 444 -12.85 1.41 9.44
CA TRP A 444 -13.56 0.67 8.38
C TRP A 444 -14.44 -0.46 8.94
N LEU A 445 -14.03 -1.08 10.06
CA LEU A 445 -14.85 -2.07 10.76
C LEU A 445 -16.07 -1.40 11.42
N CYS A 446 -15.93 -0.19 11.98
CA CYS A 446 -17.09 0.59 12.43
C CYS A 446 -18.04 0.89 11.26
N GLY A 447 -17.49 1.26 10.10
CA GLY A 447 -18.28 1.45 8.87
C GLY A 447 -19.00 0.16 8.44
N ALA A 448 -18.38 -1.00 8.59
CA ALA A 448 -19.01 -2.29 8.31
C ALA A 448 -20.18 -2.60 9.27
N VAL A 449 -20.09 -2.21 10.55
CA VAL A 449 -21.24 -2.27 11.48
C VAL A 449 -22.37 -1.38 10.97
N GLY A 450 -22.07 -0.15 10.53
CA GLY A 450 -23.09 0.73 9.97
C GLY A 450 -23.74 0.18 8.70
N PHE A 451 -22.97 -0.46 7.82
CA PHE A 451 -23.50 -1.17 6.65
C PHE A 451 -24.40 -2.36 7.04
N TRP A 452 -24.01 -3.11 8.08
CA TRP A 452 -24.84 -4.18 8.63
C TRP A 452 -26.17 -3.66 9.16
N LEU A 453 -26.18 -2.54 9.90
CA LEU A 453 -27.40 -1.90 10.38
C LEU A 453 -28.33 -1.46 9.23
N LEU A 454 -27.78 -0.99 8.11
CA LEU A 454 -28.60 -0.72 6.91
C LEU A 454 -29.22 -1.99 6.30
N SER A 455 -28.55 -3.14 6.46
CA SER A 455 -28.92 -4.41 5.83
C SER A 455 -29.86 -5.26 6.71
N ALA A 456 -29.67 -5.24 8.02
CA ALA A 456 -30.34 -6.13 8.96
C ALA A 456 -31.88 -6.01 8.92
N PRO A 457 -32.49 -4.81 8.90
CA PRO A 457 -33.94 -4.67 8.74
C PRO A 457 -34.49 -5.29 7.45
N LEU A 458 -33.71 -5.29 6.38
CA LEU A 458 -34.11 -5.84 5.09
C LEU A 458 -34.00 -7.37 5.09
N ILE A 459 -32.90 -7.90 5.63
CA ILE A 459 -32.64 -9.34 5.74
C ILE A 459 -33.66 -10.01 6.66
N PHE A 460 -33.98 -9.38 7.79
CA PHE A 460 -34.91 -9.92 8.78
C PHE A 460 -36.36 -9.49 8.56
N TRP A 461 -36.65 -8.80 7.46
CA TRP A 461 -38.00 -8.31 7.14
C TRP A 461 -38.63 -7.59 8.33
N ALA A 462 -38.03 -6.47 8.73
CA ALA A 462 -38.34 -5.77 9.96
C ALA A 462 -39.85 -5.54 10.14
N PRO A 463 -40.47 -6.13 11.18
CA PRO A 463 -41.92 -6.05 11.36
C PRO A 463 -42.37 -4.66 11.82
N SER A 464 -41.48 -3.90 12.48
CA SER A 464 -41.80 -2.57 13.00
C SER A 464 -41.12 -1.46 12.21
N ALA A 465 -41.89 -0.39 11.94
CA ALA A 465 -41.39 0.83 11.32
C ALA A 465 -40.29 1.50 12.14
N THR A 466 -40.39 1.40 13.47
CA THR A 466 -39.43 1.96 14.42
C THR A 466 -38.07 1.31 14.29
N ALA A 467 -38.00 -0.03 14.20
CA ALA A 467 -36.73 -0.74 14.03
C ALA A 467 -36.08 -0.40 12.69
N TYR A 468 -36.87 -0.42 11.60
CA TYR A 468 -36.35 -0.05 10.28
C TYR A 468 -35.82 1.39 10.24
N LEU A 469 -36.55 2.34 10.82
CA LEU A 469 -36.14 3.75 10.90
C LEU A 469 -34.86 3.92 11.73
N ASN A 470 -34.83 3.31 12.91
CA ASN A 470 -33.70 3.39 13.83
C ASN A 470 -32.43 2.88 13.15
N ASP A 471 -32.43 1.67 12.63
CA ASP A 471 -31.23 1.03 12.09
C ASP A 471 -30.76 1.74 10.81
N THR A 472 -31.69 2.27 10.02
CA THR A 472 -31.35 3.11 8.86
C THR A 472 -30.60 4.37 9.29
N ILE A 473 -31.14 5.14 10.25
CA ILE A 473 -30.52 6.40 10.71
C ILE A 473 -29.20 6.12 11.41
N ILE A 474 -29.19 5.18 12.36
CA ILE A 474 -28.01 4.87 13.15
C ILE A 474 -26.93 4.26 12.25
N GLY A 475 -27.29 3.38 11.31
CA GLY A 475 -26.36 2.84 10.32
C GLY A 475 -25.67 3.94 9.51
N MET A 476 -26.43 4.90 8.98
CA MET A 476 -25.86 6.05 8.25
C MET A 476 -24.98 6.92 9.14
N LEU A 477 -25.39 7.20 10.39
CA LEU A 477 -24.59 8.01 11.33
C LEU A 477 -23.29 7.32 11.74
N VAL A 478 -23.35 6.02 12.02
CA VAL A 478 -22.18 5.20 12.38
C VAL A 478 -21.15 5.23 11.25
N MET A 479 -21.59 4.99 10.00
CA MET A 479 -20.73 5.15 8.83
C MET A 479 -20.22 6.59 8.70
N GLY A 480 -21.12 7.56 8.90
CA GLY A 480 -20.84 8.99 8.92
C GLY A 480 -19.61 9.35 9.76
N PHE A 481 -19.70 9.07 11.06
CA PHE A 481 -18.64 9.38 12.01
C PHE A 481 -17.42 8.48 11.86
N ALA A 482 -17.60 7.24 11.38
CA ALA A 482 -16.49 6.31 11.18
C ALA A 482 -15.61 6.68 9.98
N VAL A 483 -16.18 6.95 8.81
CA VAL A 483 -15.41 7.02 7.55
C VAL A 483 -15.44 8.38 6.85
N LEU A 484 -16.41 9.26 7.14
CA LEU A 484 -16.47 10.59 6.50
C LEU A 484 -15.52 11.61 7.15
N THR A 485 -15.11 11.36 8.39
CA THR A 485 -14.30 12.30 9.17
C THR A 485 -12.81 12.21 8.80
N PRO A 486 -12.11 13.33 8.57
CA PRO A 486 -10.66 13.30 8.35
C PRO A 486 -9.90 12.80 9.60
N PRO A 487 -8.74 12.15 9.46
CA PRO A 487 -8.09 11.74 8.23
C PRO A 487 -8.72 10.47 7.65
N VAL A 488 -8.69 10.33 6.33
CA VAL A 488 -9.19 9.10 5.70
C VAL A 488 -8.22 7.94 5.93
N PRO A 489 -8.66 6.79 6.48
CA PRO A 489 -7.76 5.66 6.73
C PRO A 489 -7.31 4.97 5.43
N GLY A 490 -6.03 4.57 5.37
CA GLY A 490 -5.50 3.71 4.31
C GLY A 490 -4.83 4.44 3.12
N VAL A 491 -4.87 5.76 3.05
CA VAL A 491 -4.21 6.54 1.99
C VAL A 491 -2.69 6.61 2.23
N SER A 492 -1.89 6.31 1.21
CA SER A 492 -0.42 6.37 1.30
C SER A 492 0.10 7.79 1.49
N ALA A 493 1.23 7.95 2.20
CA ALA A 493 1.83 9.26 2.47
C ALA A 493 2.16 10.03 1.18
N VAL A 494 2.62 9.32 0.14
CA VAL A 494 2.94 9.89 -1.16
C VAL A 494 1.66 10.35 -1.88
N ALA A 495 0.60 9.53 -1.90
CA ALA A 495 -0.68 9.94 -2.46
C ALA A 495 -1.24 11.18 -1.75
N ALA A 496 -1.16 11.23 -0.42
CA ALA A 496 -1.71 12.32 0.38
C ALA A 496 -0.92 13.65 0.27
N GLN A 497 0.38 13.62 -0.04
CA GLN A 497 1.26 14.80 0.06
C GLN A 497 1.88 15.25 -1.27
N THR A 498 1.71 14.48 -2.36
CA THR A 498 2.29 14.82 -3.67
C THR A 498 1.30 14.58 -4.81
N GLY A 499 1.63 15.07 -6.02
CA GLY A 499 0.84 14.89 -7.23
C GLY A 499 -0.23 15.97 -7.47
N PRO A 500 -0.83 16.00 -8.66
CA PRO A 500 -1.78 17.05 -9.03
C PRO A 500 -3.17 16.83 -8.40
N THR A 501 -3.96 17.89 -8.36
CA THR A 501 -5.40 17.82 -8.04
C THR A 501 -6.22 17.50 -9.28
N ILE A 502 -5.90 18.14 -10.40
CA ILE A 502 -6.50 17.88 -11.72
C ILE A 502 -5.74 16.74 -12.41
N PRO A 503 -6.43 15.73 -12.98
CA PRO A 503 -5.76 14.66 -13.72
C PRO A 503 -4.95 15.21 -14.92
N PRO A 504 -3.79 14.61 -15.27
CA PRO A 504 -2.97 15.08 -16.38
C PRO A 504 -3.73 15.19 -17.71
N GLY A 505 -3.72 16.40 -18.29
CA GLY A 505 -4.41 16.70 -19.55
C GLY A 505 -5.90 17.03 -19.40
N TRP A 506 -6.44 17.06 -18.18
CA TRP A 506 -7.80 17.48 -17.90
C TRP A 506 -7.89 18.99 -17.62
N SER A 507 -9.05 19.59 -17.92
CA SER A 507 -9.30 21.01 -17.61
C SER A 507 -9.76 21.26 -16.17
N TYR A 508 -10.32 20.25 -15.49
CA TYR A 508 -10.88 20.32 -14.15
C TYR A 508 -10.71 18.98 -13.42
N SER A 509 -10.97 18.94 -12.10
CA SER A 509 -10.99 17.69 -11.36
C SER A 509 -12.40 17.06 -11.38
N PRO A 510 -12.56 15.84 -11.94
CA PRO A 510 -13.85 15.15 -11.92
C PRO A 510 -14.21 14.63 -10.52
N SER A 511 -13.23 14.57 -9.61
CA SER A 511 -13.44 14.24 -8.19
C SER A 511 -13.87 15.44 -7.35
N SER A 512 -14.02 16.63 -7.94
CA SER A 512 -14.37 17.83 -7.18
C SER A 512 -15.75 17.71 -6.54
N TRP A 513 -15.95 18.40 -5.42
CA TRP A 513 -17.24 18.47 -4.75
C TRP A 513 -18.36 18.98 -5.66
N PHE A 514 -18.07 19.93 -6.57
CA PHE A 514 -19.07 20.46 -7.50
C PHE A 514 -19.57 19.41 -8.50
N GLN A 515 -18.78 18.37 -8.83
CA GLN A 515 -19.25 17.26 -9.66
C GLN A 515 -20.02 16.19 -8.88
N ARG A 516 -19.73 16.06 -7.58
CA ARG A 516 -20.37 15.06 -6.72
C ARG A 516 -21.67 15.54 -6.10
N LEU A 517 -21.83 16.85 -5.90
CA LEU A 517 -23.01 17.42 -5.25
C LEU A 517 -24.33 17.10 -5.98
N PRO A 518 -24.43 17.19 -7.32
CA PRO A 518 -25.65 16.75 -8.04
C PRO A 518 -26.00 15.30 -7.78
N ILE A 519 -24.99 14.43 -7.78
CA ILE A 519 -25.15 13.01 -7.52
C ILE A 519 -25.72 12.80 -6.11
N ILE A 520 -25.14 13.44 -5.10
CA ILE A 520 -25.60 13.35 -3.71
C ILE A 520 -27.04 13.87 -3.56
N ILE A 521 -27.39 15.01 -4.17
CA ILE A 521 -28.73 15.59 -4.09
C ILE A 521 -29.76 14.63 -4.72
N LEU A 522 -29.46 14.07 -5.89
CA LEU A 522 -30.33 13.10 -6.57
C LEU A 522 -30.44 11.79 -5.80
N ALA A 523 -29.36 11.35 -5.14
CA ALA A 523 -29.39 10.19 -4.27
C ALA A 523 -30.28 10.41 -3.04
N PHE A 524 -30.37 11.63 -2.47
CA PHE A 524 -31.37 11.93 -1.43
C PHE A 524 -32.81 11.76 -1.93
N VAL A 525 -33.11 12.22 -3.16
CA VAL A 525 -34.43 12.03 -3.77
C VAL A 525 -34.75 10.53 -3.90
N GLY A 526 -33.80 9.77 -4.47
CA GLY A 526 -33.92 8.31 -4.59
C GLY A 526 -34.07 7.61 -3.24
N PHE A 527 -33.31 8.02 -2.23
CA PHE A 527 -33.35 7.47 -0.88
C PHE A 527 -34.73 7.64 -0.23
N PHE A 528 -35.29 8.84 -0.26
CA PHE A 528 -36.59 9.10 0.36
C PHE A 528 -37.72 8.36 -0.34
N ILE A 529 -37.71 8.32 -1.68
CA ILE A 529 -38.69 7.56 -2.45
C ILE A 529 -38.57 6.06 -2.12
N SER A 530 -37.36 5.51 -2.21
CA SER A 530 -37.14 4.07 -2.02
C SER A 530 -37.47 3.62 -0.59
N ARG A 531 -37.15 4.45 0.40
CA ARG A 531 -37.52 4.19 1.80
C ARG A 531 -39.03 4.22 2.01
N TYR A 532 -39.73 5.15 1.37
CA TYR A 532 -41.19 5.24 1.44
C TYR A 532 -41.85 3.99 0.82
N LEU A 533 -41.38 3.56 -0.35
CA LEU A 533 -41.83 2.33 -1.00
C LEU A 533 -41.49 1.07 -0.17
N CYS A 534 -40.30 1.02 0.44
CA CYS A 534 -39.90 -0.07 1.32
C CYS A 534 -40.80 -0.18 2.55
N ALA A 535 -41.23 0.96 3.12
CA ALA A 535 -42.16 0.96 4.24
C ALA A 535 -43.49 0.27 3.87
N TYR A 536 -43.99 0.46 2.64
CA TYR A 536 -45.17 -0.27 2.17
C TYR A 536 -44.89 -1.77 1.99
N GLN A 537 -43.74 -2.14 1.41
CA GLN A 537 -43.37 -3.55 1.22
C GLN A 537 -43.18 -4.32 2.53
N LEU A 538 -42.73 -3.63 3.58
CA LEU A 538 -42.61 -4.19 4.93
C LEU A 538 -43.93 -4.14 5.72
N GLY A 539 -45.01 -3.58 5.15
CA GLY A 539 -46.31 -3.47 5.80
C GLY A 539 -46.41 -2.40 6.89
N HIS A 540 -45.51 -1.39 6.87
CA HIS A 540 -45.50 -0.30 7.85
C HIS A 540 -46.51 0.81 7.55
N ILE A 541 -46.97 0.89 6.30
CA ILE A 541 -47.99 1.83 5.83
C ILE A 541 -48.98 1.09 4.94
N ASP A 542 -50.25 1.52 4.98
CA ASP A 542 -51.36 0.82 4.31
C ASP A 542 -51.52 1.17 2.82
N GLY A 543 -50.84 2.20 2.34
CA GLY A 543 -50.98 2.65 0.95
C GLY A 543 -49.87 3.59 0.48
N VAL A 544 -49.74 3.69 -0.84
CA VAL A 544 -48.72 4.49 -1.52
C VAL A 544 -49.35 5.58 -2.35
N TRP A 545 -48.72 6.76 -2.37
CA TRP A 545 -49.13 7.85 -3.25
C TRP A 545 -48.90 7.52 -4.74
N GLU A 546 -49.99 7.43 -5.51
CA GLU A 546 -50.00 7.23 -6.95
C GLU A 546 -51.13 8.04 -7.61
N PRO A 547 -50.83 9.19 -8.24
CA PRO A 547 -51.85 10.09 -8.79
C PRO A 547 -52.20 9.83 -10.27
N PHE A 548 -51.41 9.04 -11.00
CA PHE A 548 -51.52 8.95 -12.47
C PHE A 548 -51.89 7.55 -12.96
N PHE A 549 -51.46 6.49 -12.29
CA PHE A 549 -51.58 5.13 -12.80
C PHE A 549 -52.49 4.27 -11.93
N VAL A 550 -53.51 3.70 -12.57
CA VAL A 550 -54.45 2.77 -11.92
C VAL A 550 -53.84 1.36 -11.96
N GLY A 551 -54.07 0.57 -10.91
CA GLY A 551 -53.70 -0.84 -10.89
C GLY A 551 -54.75 -1.74 -11.57
N SER A 552 -54.61 -3.05 -11.41
CA SER A 552 -55.57 -4.04 -11.88
C SER A 552 -56.99 -3.78 -11.38
N LEU A 553 -57.99 -3.85 -12.27
CA LEU A 553 -59.40 -3.71 -11.89
C LEU A 553 -59.93 -4.85 -11.00
N GLN A 554 -59.14 -5.91 -10.80
CA GLN A 554 -59.51 -7.10 -10.03
C GLN A 554 -59.06 -7.03 -8.56
N ASP A 555 -58.15 -6.11 -8.22
CA ASP A 555 -57.59 -5.91 -6.87
C ASP A 555 -57.53 -4.39 -6.59
N PRO A 556 -58.06 -3.85 -5.48
CA PRO A 556 -58.15 -2.41 -5.21
C PRO A 556 -56.82 -1.63 -5.09
N GLN A 557 -55.70 -2.14 -5.59
CA GLN A 557 -54.39 -1.50 -5.57
C GLN A 557 -54.26 -0.39 -6.64
N ASN A 558 -53.45 0.63 -6.33
CA ASN A 558 -52.99 1.57 -7.36
C ASN A 558 -51.79 1.04 -8.16
N GLY A 559 -51.39 1.74 -9.23
CA GLY A 559 -50.34 1.25 -10.14
C GLY A 559 -48.97 1.09 -9.48
N THR A 560 -48.63 1.94 -8.50
CA THR A 560 -47.37 1.80 -7.75
C THR A 560 -47.40 0.59 -6.83
N GLU A 561 -48.50 0.38 -6.09
CA GLU A 561 -48.68 -0.75 -5.18
C GLU A 561 -48.61 -2.10 -5.92
N GLU A 562 -49.23 -2.18 -7.10
CA GLU A 562 -49.20 -3.38 -7.94
C GLU A 562 -47.78 -3.73 -8.41
N ILE A 563 -46.97 -2.72 -8.75
CA ILE A 563 -45.60 -2.93 -9.21
C ILE A 563 -44.69 -3.43 -8.09
N ILE A 564 -44.70 -2.75 -6.94
CA ILE A 564 -43.81 -3.07 -5.82
C ILE A 564 -44.26 -4.33 -5.05
N THR A 565 -45.42 -4.89 -5.35
CA THR A 565 -45.89 -6.18 -4.80
C THR A 565 -46.03 -7.27 -5.86
N SER A 566 -45.58 -7.00 -7.08
CA SER A 566 -45.59 -7.93 -8.22
C SER A 566 -44.75 -9.18 -7.94
N SER A 567 -44.99 -10.24 -8.72
CA SER A 567 -44.20 -11.49 -8.66
C SER A 567 -42.72 -11.27 -8.93
N ILE A 568 -42.38 -10.24 -9.72
CA ILE A 568 -40.99 -9.87 -10.05
C ILE A 568 -40.33 -9.19 -8.86
N SER A 569 -41.04 -8.28 -8.18
CA SER A 569 -40.55 -7.64 -6.96
C SER A 569 -40.36 -8.67 -5.82
N LYS A 570 -41.35 -9.56 -5.63
CA LYS A 570 -41.30 -10.66 -4.66
C LYS A 570 -40.29 -11.77 -4.98
N ALA A 571 -39.67 -11.76 -6.16
CA ALA A 571 -38.63 -12.73 -6.51
C ALA A 571 -37.32 -12.50 -5.74
N TRP A 572 -37.13 -11.32 -5.15
CA TRP A 572 -35.95 -10.99 -4.35
C TRP A 572 -36.10 -11.48 -2.90
N PRO A 573 -35.00 -11.92 -2.25
CA PRO A 573 -35.03 -12.39 -0.86
C PRO A 573 -35.26 -11.27 0.17
N VAL A 574 -35.17 -10.01 -0.26
CA VAL A 574 -35.35 -8.79 0.54
C VAL A 574 -36.23 -7.81 -0.24
N PRO A 575 -36.86 -6.82 0.42
CA PRO A 575 -37.60 -5.77 -0.28
C PRO A 575 -36.70 -5.03 -1.28
N ASP A 576 -37.07 -5.02 -2.56
CA ASP A 576 -36.28 -4.41 -3.63
C ASP A 576 -36.17 -2.88 -3.46
N ALA A 577 -37.23 -2.21 -3.01
CA ALA A 577 -37.20 -0.79 -2.66
C ALA A 577 -36.30 -0.54 -1.45
N GLY A 578 -36.21 -1.49 -0.51
CA GLY A 578 -35.28 -1.45 0.61
C GLY A 578 -33.82 -1.52 0.15
N LEU A 579 -33.51 -2.44 -0.77
CA LEU A 579 -32.19 -2.53 -1.41
C LEU A 579 -31.83 -1.24 -2.16
N GLY A 580 -32.82 -0.62 -2.83
CA GLY A 580 -32.69 0.71 -3.43
C GLY A 580 -32.36 1.78 -2.38
N ALA A 581 -33.10 1.84 -1.28
CA ALA A 581 -32.84 2.80 -0.19
C ALA A 581 -31.43 2.64 0.39
N MET A 582 -30.99 1.40 0.64
CA MET A 582 -29.61 1.16 1.10
C MET A 582 -28.57 1.62 0.07
N THR A 583 -28.80 1.37 -1.22
CA THR A 583 -27.92 1.82 -2.30
C THR A 583 -27.79 3.34 -2.29
N TYR A 584 -28.91 4.07 -2.30
CA TYR A 584 -28.90 5.54 -2.26
C TYR A 584 -28.24 6.08 -0.98
N ALA A 585 -28.45 5.45 0.18
CA ALA A 585 -27.78 5.82 1.42
C ALA A 585 -26.25 5.70 1.28
N LEU A 586 -25.78 4.61 0.67
CA LEU A 586 -24.35 4.40 0.41
C LEU A 586 -23.82 5.36 -0.66
N GLU A 587 -24.59 5.74 -1.67
CA GLU A 587 -24.22 6.77 -2.66
C GLU A 587 -24.02 8.12 -1.99
N ILE A 588 -24.91 8.51 -1.09
CA ILE A 588 -24.78 9.74 -0.30
C ILE A 588 -23.48 9.71 0.52
N LEU A 589 -23.28 8.64 1.30
CA LEU A 589 -22.12 8.52 2.19
C LEU A 589 -20.80 8.48 1.40
N THR A 590 -20.68 7.61 0.41
CA THR A 590 -19.46 7.49 -0.42
C THR A 590 -19.23 8.70 -1.32
N GLY A 591 -20.30 9.39 -1.73
CA GLY A 591 -20.24 10.67 -2.43
C GLY A 591 -19.58 11.77 -1.60
N ILE A 592 -19.84 11.81 -0.29
CA ILE A 592 -19.24 12.77 0.66
C ILE A 592 -17.75 12.48 0.93
N ILE A 593 -17.33 11.21 0.91
CA ILE A 593 -15.93 10.83 1.24
C ILE A 593 -14.94 11.39 0.22
N GLY A 594 -13.90 12.05 0.74
CA GLY A 594 -12.69 12.41 0.00
C GLY A 594 -12.65 13.84 -0.52
N SER A 595 -11.54 14.17 -1.19
CA SER A 595 -11.27 15.48 -1.79
C SER A 595 -11.27 15.41 -3.31
N ALA A 596 -11.07 16.56 -3.98
CA ALA A 596 -10.79 16.64 -5.42
C ALA A 596 -9.62 15.77 -5.92
N ARG A 597 -8.87 15.10 -5.05
CA ARG A 597 -7.77 14.18 -5.38
C ARG A 597 -8.17 12.70 -5.31
N ARG A 598 -9.44 12.37 -4.98
CA ARG A 598 -9.84 10.99 -4.68
C ARG A 598 -9.65 10.02 -5.85
N TRP A 599 -9.73 10.48 -7.10
CA TRP A 599 -9.39 9.70 -8.31
C TRP A 599 -8.01 9.01 -8.25
N ARG A 600 -7.04 9.55 -7.50
CA ARG A 600 -5.71 8.93 -7.31
C ARG A 600 -5.40 8.52 -5.88
N THR A 601 -6.02 9.14 -4.88
CA THR A 601 -5.77 8.78 -3.46
C THR A 601 -6.63 7.60 -3.01
N MET A 602 -7.81 7.40 -3.60
CA MET A 602 -8.72 6.30 -3.28
C MET A 602 -9.41 5.76 -4.55
N PRO A 603 -8.64 5.18 -5.51
CA PRO A 603 -9.22 4.63 -6.74
C PRO A 603 -10.34 3.63 -6.48
N TRP A 604 -10.19 2.76 -5.47
CA TRP A 604 -11.19 1.76 -5.12
C TRP A 604 -12.56 2.36 -4.79
N LEU A 605 -12.58 3.49 -4.07
CA LEU A 605 -13.80 4.16 -3.68
C LEU A 605 -14.50 4.79 -4.89
N VAL A 606 -13.72 5.36 -5.82
CA VAL A 606 -14.28 5.91 -7.07
C VAL A 606 -14.89 4.82 -7.93
N ILE A 607 -14.21 3.68 -8.06
CA ILE A 607 -14.75 2.53 -8.80
C ILE A 607 -16.02 2.00 -8.12
N LEU A 608 -16.03 1.84 -6.79
CA LEU A 608 -17.22 1.45 -6.04
C LEU A 608 -18.38 2.42 -6.29
N PHE A 609 -18.13 3.72 -6.17
CA PHE A 609 -19.13 4.78 -6.37
C PHE A 609 -19.72 4.74 -7.79
N GLY A 610 -18.89 4.59 -8.82
CA GLY A 610 -19.39 4.48 -10.19
C GLY A 610 -20.07 3.14 -10.50
N ILE A 611 -19.68 2.04 -9.84
CA ILE A 611 -20.38 0.74 -9.93
C ILE A 611 -21.78 0.83 -9.30
N MET A 612 -21.94 1.60 -8.23
CA MET A 612 -23.25 1.83 -7.65
C MET A 612 -24.15 2.60 -8.63
N ILE A 613 -23.63 3.65 -9.26
CA ILE A 613 -24.43 4.51 -10.14
C ILE A 613 -24.76 3.82 -11.48
N VAL A 614 -23.77 3.25 -12.17
CA VAL A 614 -23.94 2.80 -13.56
C VAL A 614 -24.64 1.44 -13.64
N PRO A 615 -24.07 0.32 -13.13
CA PRO A 615 -24.75 -0.96 -13.03
C PRO A 615 -26.13 -0.94 -12.36
N LEU A 616 -26.29 -0.30 -11.19
CA LEU A 616 -27.60 -0.28 -10.52
C LEU A 616 -28.58 0.66 -11.22
N GLY A 617 -28.09 1.71 -11.89
CA GLY A 617 -28.86 2.49 -12.84
C GLY A 617 -29.41 1.62 -13.98
N ILE A 618 -28.61 0.72 -14.55
CA ILE A 618 -29.06 -0.24 -15.57
C ILE A 618 -30.14 -1.17 -15.03
N VAL A 619 -29.97 -1.68 -13.80
CA VAL A 619 -31.01 -2.50 -13.13
C VAL A 619 -32.30 -1.71 -12.94
N SER A 620 -32.20 -0.43 -12.54
CA SER A 620 -33.37 0.44 -12.38
C SER A 620 -34.08 0.68 -13.72
N ILE A 621 -33.35 0.91 -14.80
CA ILE A 621 -33.90 1.07 -16.16
C ILE A 621 -34.58 -0.23 -16.62
N PHE A 622 -34.00 -1.39 -16.32
CA PHE A 622 -34.60 -2.68 -16.62
C PHE A 622 -35.95 -2.86 -15.92
N PHE A 623 -36.06 -2.47 -14.65
CA PHE A 623 -37.34 -2.46 -13.95
C PHE A 623 -38.35 -1.51 -14.59
N ILE A 624 -37.94 -0.31 -15.02
CA ILE A 624 -38.82 0.61 -15.74
C ILE A 624 -39.33 -0.01 -17.05
N ILE A 625 -38.46 -0.67 -17.82
CA ILE A 625 -38.83 -1.35 -19.07
C ILE A 625 -39.90 -2.42 -18.83
N ILE A 626 -39.73 -3.21 -17.78
CA ILE A 626 -40.58 -4.36 -17.50
C ILE A 626 -41.97 -3.97 -16.98
N GLN A 627 -42.09 -2.85 -16.25
CA GLN A 627 -43.35 -2.42 -15.62
C GLN A 627 -44.56 -2.49 -16.56
N PRO A 628 -44.63 -1.73 -17.67
CA PRO A 628 -45.78 -1.81 -18.57
C PRO A 628 -45.77 -3.07 -19.44
N ILE A 629 -44.61 -3.67 -19.72
CA ILE A 629 -44.52 -4.82 -20.63
C ILE A 629 -45.07 -6.10 -19.97
N LEU A 630 -44.71 -6.35 -18.71
CA LEU A 630 -45.07 -7.59 -17.99
C LEU A 630 -46.21 -7.39 -16.97
N ILE A 631 -46.27 -6.23 -16.31
CA ILE A 631 -47.26 -5.98 -15.23
C ILE A 631 -48.47 -5.22 -15.78
N GLY A 632 -48.25 -4.34 -16.77
CA GLY A 632 -49.33 -3.66 -17.48
C GLY A 632 -49.69 -2.27 -16.94
N THR A 633 -49.01 -1.80 -15.90
CA THR A 633 -49.17 -0.46 -15.31
C THR A 633 -47.81 0.22 -15.08
N TRP A 634 -47.80 1.41 -14.48
CA TRP A 634 -46.59 2.18 -14.16
C TRP A 634 -46.58 2.62 -12.70
N CYS A 635 -45.38 2.88 -12.19
CA CYS A 635 -45.15 3.40 -10.86
C CYS A 635 -44.57 4.80 -10.98
N THR A 636 -45.35 5.82 -10.62
CA THR A 636 -44.95 7.25 -10.71
C THR A 636 -43.66 7.51 -9.93
N LEU A 637 -43.60 7.00 -8.69
CA LEU A 637 -42.44 7.19 -7.83
C LEU A 637 -41.19 6.46 -8.35
N CYS A 638 -41.35 5.27 -8.94
CA CYS A 638 -40.27 4.50 -9.54
C CYS A 638 -39.70 5.23 -10.76
N LEU A 639 -40.56 5.84 -11.59
CA LEU A 639 -40.14 6.66 -12.74
C LEU A 639 -39.34 7.88 -12.29
N ILE A 640 -39.74 8.56 -11.20
CA ILE A 640 -38.99 9.69 -10.63
C ILE A 640 -37.64 9.22 -10.09
N ALA A 641 -37.60 8.12 -9.34
CA ALA A 641 -36.35 7.56 -8.82
C ALA A 641 -35.39 7.12 -9.95
N ALA A 642 -35.91 6.44 -10.97
CA ALA A 642 -35.13 6.03 -12.14
C ALA A 642 -34.62 7.24 -12.94
N ALA A 643 -35.43 8.30 -13.10
CA ALA A 643 -34.99 9.53 -13.72
C ALA A 643 -33.88 10.21 -12.92
N ALA A 644 -34.02 10.27 -11.59
CA ALA A 644 -32.97 10.80 -10.71
C ALA A 644 -31.67 10.02 -10.87
N MET A 645 -31.74 8.68 -10.85
CA MET A 645 -30.59 7.79 -11.03
C MET A 645 -29.92 7.98 -12.40
N LEU A 646 -30.72 8.09 -13.46
CA LEU A 646 -30.23 8.26 -14.83
C LEU A 646 -29.50 9.60 -15.01
N ILE A 647 -29.95 10.67 -14.35
CA ILE A 647 -29.28 11.99 -14.36
C ILE A 647 -27.93 11.95 -13.62
N GLN A 648 -27.70 10.99 -12.70
CA GLN A 648 -26.40 10.86 -12.02
C GLN A 648 -25.30 10.29 -12.93
N ILE A 649 -25.66 9.44 -13.91
CA ILE A 649 -24.70 8.72 -14.76
C ILE A 649 -23.68 9.65 -15.43
N PRO A 650 -24.08 10.75 -16.10
CA PRO A 650 -23.15 11.68 -16.75
C PRO A 650 -22.08 12.25 -15.80
N TYR A 651 -22.44 12.55 -14.55
CA TYR A 651 -21.53 13.12 -13.57
C TYR A 651 -20.52 12.08 -13.03
N SER A 652 -20.87 10.79 -13.05
CA SER A 652 -20.00 9.71 -12.54
C SER A 652 -18.93 9.25 -13.54
N ILE A 653 -19.22 9.34 -14.85
CA ILE A 653 -18.39 8.76 -15.91
C ILE A 653 -16.99 9.39 -15.94
N ASP A 654 -16.91 10.70 -15.78
CA ASP A 654 -15.64 11.43 -15.82
C ASP A 654 -14.66 10.93 -14.76
N GLU A 655 -15.16 10.68 -13.55
CA GLU A 655 -14.34 10.24 -12.43
C GLU A 655 -13.82 8.81 -12.63
N LEU A 656 -14.66 7.92 -13.18
CA LEU A 656 -14.29 6.56 -13.56
C LEU A 656 -13.20 6.57 -14.64
N ILE A 657 -13.34 7.41 -15.67
CA ILE A 657 -12.36 7.53 -16.75
C ILE A 657 -11.03 8.07 -16.22
N ALA A 658 -11.05 9.14 -15.43
CA ALA A 658 -9.82 9.71 -14.85
C ALA A 658 -9.07 8.70 -13.98
N THR A 659 -9.80 7.95 -13.15
CA THR A 659 -9.26 6.88 -12.30
C THR A 659 -8.71 5.72 -13.13
N GLY A 660 -9.42 5.30 -14.19
CA GLY A 660 -8.94 4.27 -15.11
C GLY A 660 -7.67 4.68 -15.86
N GLN A 661 -7.61 5.92 -16.34
CA GLN A 661 -6.39 6.48 -16.95
C GLN A 661 -5.22 6.53 -15.97
N PHE A 662 -5.48 6.89 -14.71
CA PHE A 662 -4.49 6.89 -13.63
C PHE A 662 -3.93 5.49 -13.37
N LEU A 663 -4.80 4.50 -13.12
CA LEU A 663 -4.39 3.11 -12.90
C LEU A 663 -3.59 2.57 -14.08
N TYR A 664 -4.02 2.87 -15.32
CA TYR A 664 -3.29 2.50 -16.53
C TYR A 664 -1.88 3.12 -16.60
N ARG A 665 -1.73 4.41 -16.28
CA ARG A 665 -0.41 5.07 -16.22
C ARG A 665 0.51 4.41 -15.19
N ARG A 666 -0.02 4.10 -14.00
CA ARG A 666 0.73 3.47 -12.91
C ARG A 666 1.17 2.04 -13.27
N LYS A 667 0.29 1.25 -13.90
CA LYS A 667 0.63 -0.07 -14.46
C LYS A 667 1.78 0.02 -15.47
N LYS A 668 1.73 1.00 -16.38
CA LYS A 668 2.77 1.20 -17.40
C LYS A 668 4.13 1.57 -16.79
N GLN A 669 4.13 2.18 -15.59
CA GLN A 669 5.35 2.48 -14.82
C GLN A 669 5.84 1.29 -13.97
N GLY A 670 5.27 0.09 -14.14
CA GLY A 670 5.67 -1.12 -13.42
C GLY A 670 5.18 -1.18 -11.97
N ARG A 671 4.23 -0.32 -11.57
CA ARG A 671 3.68 -0.30 -10.21
C ARG A 671 2.63 -1.39 -10.01
N SER A 672 2.56 -1.91 -8.79
CA SER A 672 1.48 -2.83 -8.39
C SER A 672 0.11 -2.14 -8.46
N LEU A 673 -0.74 -2.66 -9.35
CA LEU A 673 -2.11 -2.16 -9.47
C LEU A 673 -2.92 -2.34 -8.19
N LEU A 674 -2.76 -3.46 -7.50
CA LEU A 674 -3.53 -3.76 -6.29
C LEU A 674 -3.21 -2.77 -5.17
N ARG A 675 -1.92 -2.48 -4.97
CA ARG A 675 -1.47 -1.50 -3.97
C ARG A 675 -1.95 -0.09 -4.32
N VAL A 676 -1.78 0.32 -5.57
CA VAL A 676 -2.22 1.64 -6.05
C VAL A 676 -3.75 1.78 -5.95
N PHE A 677 -4.50 0.71 -6.20
CA PHE A 677 -5.95 0.70 -6.12
C PHE A 677 -6.47 0.97 -4.70
N PHE A 678 -5.89 0.33 -3.69
CA PHE A 678 -6.34 0.47 -2.29
C PHE A 678 -5.71 1.66 -1.55
N GLN A 679 -4.42 1.92 -1.76
CA GLN A 679 -3.68 2.95 -0.99
C GLN A 679 -3.49 4.27 -1.76
N GLY A 680 -3.79 4.29 -3.06
CA GLY A 680 -3.52 5.42 -3.94
C GLY A 680 -2.02 5.67 -4.20
N ASP A 681 -1.74 6.55 -5.14
CA ASP A 681 -0.37 7.00 -5.45
C ASP A 681 -0.36 8.47 -5.91
N THR A 682 0.83 9.03 -6.12
CA THR A 682 1.01 10.31 -6.80
C THR A 682 0.83 10.17 -8.31
N ASP A 683 0.66 11.29 -9.03
CA ASP A 683 0.77 11.31 -10.48
C ASP A 683 1.76 12.38 -11.00
N GLU A 684 1.98 12.43 -12.31
CA GLU A 684 2.67 13.53 -13.00
C GLU A 684 1.87 14.84 -12.90
N GLY A 685 2.54 15.98 -12.74
CA GLY A 685 1.90 17.28 -12.56
C GLY A 685 2.34 17.99 -11.28
N LYS A 686 2.14 19.32 -11.25
CA LYS A 686 2.46 20.14 -10.08
C LYS A 686 1.46 19.87 -8.97
N TRP A 687 1.93 19.95 -7.73
CA TRP A 687 1.03 20.03 -6.58
C TRP A 687 0.35 21.39 -6.60
N GLU A 688 -0.95 21.40 -6.84
CA GLU A 688 -1.78 22.60 -6.82
C GLU A 688 -2.78 22.44 -5.67
N LEU A 689 -2.68 23.30 -4.67
CA LEU A 689 -3.75 23.55 -3.71
C LEU A 689 -4.83 24.32 -4.48
N ILE A 690 -5.68 23.58 -5.18
CA ILE A 690 -6.94 24.13 -5.67
C ILE A 690 -7.89 23.98 -4.47
N GLU A 691 -8.06 25.07 -3.73
CA GLU A 691 -9.08 25.16 -2.69
C GLU A 691 -10.45 25.18 -3.38
N GLU A 692 -11.28 24.18 -3.06
CA GLU A 692 -12.69 24.16 -3.44
C GLU A 692 -13.40 25.25 -2.62
N ASP A 693 -13.60 26.39 -3.26
CA ASP A 693 -14.03 27.60 -2.58
C ASP A 693 -15.56 27.69 -2.53
N PHE A 694 -16.14 27.04 -1.51
CA PHE A 694 -17.55 27.18 -1.15
C PHE A 694 -17.91 28.57 -0.61
N VAL A 695 -16.94 29.49 -0.41
CA VAL A 695 -17.19 30.86 0.05
C VAL A 695 -17.75 31.75 -1.09
N GLN A 696 -17.78 31.23 -2.32
CA GLN A 696 -18.28 31.95 -3.48
C GLN A 696 -19.81 32.09 -3.48
N ARG A 697 -20.30 33.05 -4.29
CA ARG A 697 -21.74 33.28 -4.44
C ARG A 697 -22.45 32.01 -4.96
N PRO A 698 -23.65 31.66 -4.46
CA PRO A 698 -24.40 30.46 -4.87
C PRO A 698 -24.60 30.32 -6.39
N SER A 699 -24.74 31.44 -7.12
CA SER A 699 -24.87 31.43 -8.58
C SER A 699 -23.61 30.93 -9.30
N LYS A 700 -22.42 31.17 -8.75
CA LYS A 700 -21.16 30.68 -9.31
C LYS A 700 -20.98 29.20 -9.02
N ILE A 701 -21.35 28.76 -7.82
CA ILE A 701 -21.40 27.34 -7.44
C ILE A 701 -22.32 26.57 -8.40
N LEU A 702 -23.52 27.08 -8.67
CA LEU A 702 -24.47 26.46 -9.61
C LEU A 702 -23.90 26.38 -11.04
N LYS A 703 -23.15 27.40 -11.46
CA LYS A 703 -22.50 27.40 -12.78
C LYS A 703 -21.37 26.36 -12.87
N GLU A 704 -20.61 26.16 -11.79
CA GLU A 704 -19.53 25.15 -11.75
C GLU A 704 -20.09 23.72 -11.68
N ILE A 705 -21.20 23.52 -10.96
CA ILE A 705 -21.99 22.28 -10.96
C ILE A 705 -22.46 21.93 -12.38
N LEU A 706 -22.98 22.91 -13.12
CA LEU A 706 -23.48 22.71 -14.48
C LEU A 706 -22.37 22.74 -15.56
N GLY A 707 -21.12 23.02 -15.20
CA GLY A 707 -20.03 23.27 -16.15
C GLY A 707 -18.93 22.20 -16.21
N GLY A 708 -18.82 21.31 -15.22
CA GLY A 708 -17.70 20.36 -15.12
C GLY A 708 -17.91 19.02 -15.83
N GLY A 709 -18.24 19.07 -17.12
CA GLY A 709 -18.19 17.91 -18.02
C GLY A 709 -19.53 17.47 -18.60
N VAL A 710 -20.63 17.81 -17.94
CA VAL A 710 -22.00 17.62 -18.46
C VAL A 710 -22.41 18.86 -19.24
N THR A 711 -22.85 18.69 -20.48
CA THR A 711 -23.41 19.80 -21.29
C THR A 711 -24.73 19.41 -21.92
N LEU A 712 -25.54 20.42 -22.25
CA LEU A 712 -26.90 20.26 -22.79
C LEU A 712 -26.94 20.65 -24.28
N PRO A 713 -26.38 19.84 -25.20
CA PRO A 713 -26.49 20.16 -26.61
C PRO A 713 -27.93 19.99 -27.06
N TRP A 714 -28.44 21.00 -27.76
CA TRP A 714 -29.86 21.08 -28.14
C TRP A 714 -30.37 19.82 -28.84
N ASN A 715 -29.54 19.19 -29.69
CA ASN A 715 -29.93 18.00 -30.45
C ASN A 715 -30.18 16.79 -29.55
N LEU A 716 -29.32 16.51 -28.56
CA LEU A 716 -29.55 15.40 -27.63
C LEU A 716 -30.69 15.71 -26.66
N VAL A 717 -30.83 16.98 -26.26
CA VAL A 717 -31.97 17.42 -25.44
C VAL A 717 -33.30 17.18 -26.16
N LEU A 718 -33.36 17.31 -27.49
CA LEU A 718 -34.55 16.99 -28.28
C LEU A 718 -34.83 15.48 -28.39
N CYS A 719 -33.84 14.60 -28.21
CA CYS A 719 -34.08 13.16 -28.15
C CYS A 719 -34.82 12.74 -26.87
N ILE A 720 -34.66 13.48 -25.76
CA ILE A 720 -35.31 13.18 -24.47
C ILE A 720 -36.84 13.18 -24.56
N PRO A 721 -37.52 14.25 -25.03
CA PRO A 721 -38.97 14.24 -25.15
C PRO A 721 -39.48 13.20 -26.16
N ILE A 722 -38.69 12.87 -27.20
CA ILE A 722 -39.04 11.79 -28.13
C ILE A 722 -39.00 10.43 -27.43
N GLY A 723 -37.96 10.17 -26.63
CA GLY A 723 -37.86 8.94 -25.83
C GLY A 723 -39.01 8.82 -24.82
N ILE A 724 -39.35 9.92 -24.13
CA ILE A 724 -40.51 9.97 -23.21
C ILE A 724 -41.81 9.72 -23.97
N TRP A 725 -42.01 10.34 -25.13
CA TRP A 725 -43.20 10.11 -25.96
C TRP A 725 -43.36 8.63 -26.32
N LEU A 726 -42.28 7.99 -26.78
CA LEU A 726 -42.25 6.56 -27.09
C LEU A 726 -42.58 5.68 -25.87
N MET A 727 -42.15 6.06 -24.67
CA MET A 727 -42.48 5.33 -23.44
C MET A 727 -43.97 5.34 -23.09
N PHE A 728 -44.73 6.34 -23.55
CA PHE A 728 -46.14 6.54 -23.19
C PHE A 728 -47.12 6.34 -24.36
N THR A 729 -46.69 5.77 -25.50
CA THR A 729 -47.58 5.56 -26.67
C THR A 729 -48.79 4.68 -26.37
N ARG A 730 -48.68 3.77 -25.39
CA ARG A 730 -49.81 2.99 -24.87
C ARG A 730 -50.93 3.89 -24.33
N ALA A 731 -50.58 4.95 -23.60
CA ALA A 731 -51.54 5.84 -22.98
C ALA A 731 -52.05 6.93 -23.93
N THR A 732 -51.25 7.34 -24.91
CA THR A 732 -51.55 8.48 -25.79
C THR A 732 -52.13 8.12 -27.14
N LEU A 733 -51.74 6.98 -27.73
CA LEU A 733 -52.10 6.61 -29.10
C LEU A 733 -52.94 5.33 -29.20
N ASP A 734 -53.30 4.73 -28.06
CA ASP A 734 -54.00 3.44 -27.96
C ASP A 734 -53.36 2.37 -28.89
N ALA A 735 -52.03 2.40 -28.95
CA ALA A 735 -51.25 1.51 -29.81
C ALA A 735 -51.41 0.06 -29.35
N GLY A 736 -51.55 -0.87 -30.30
CA GLY A 736 -51.70 -2.30 -30.01
C GLY A 736 -50.63 -2.82 -29.05
N THR A 737 -50.97 -3.81 -28.23
CA THR A 737 -50.15 -4.28 -27.09
C THR A 737 -48.69 -4.55 -27.46
N SER A 738 -48.43 -5.19 -28.60
CA SER A 738 -47.07 -5.49 -29.09
C SER A 738 -46.31 -4.25 -29.58
N MET A 739 -46.99 -3.32 -30.25
CA MET A 739 -46.37 -2.10 -30.77
C MET A 739 -45.99 -1.14 -29.63
N ALA A 740 -46.89 -0.97 -28.67
CA ALA A 740 -46.64 -0.18 -27.46
C ALA A 740 -45.48 -0.74 -26.62
N ASN A 741 -45.32 -2.07 -26.56
CA ASN A 741 -44.17 -2.71 -25.89
C ASN A 741 -42.84 -2.38 -26.57
N ALA A 742 -42.83 -2.42 -27.91
CA ALA A 742 -41.65 -2.08 -28.70
C ALA A 742 -41.27 -0.60 -28.54
N ASP A 743 -42.24 0.31 -28.66
CA ASP A 743 -42.02 1.75 -28.44
C ASP A 743 -41.51 2.03 -27.02
N HIS A 744 -42.06 1.38 -26.00
CA HIS A 744 -41.63 1.58 -24.62
C HIS A 744 -40.18 1.14 -24.37
N LEU A 745 -39.81 -0.03 -24.89
CA LEU A 745 -38.43 -0.52 -24.83
C LEU A 745 -37.48 0.43 -25.58
N ILE A 746 -37.84 0.87 -26.78
CA ILE A 746 -36.98 1.78 -27.55
C ILE A 746 -36.87 3.14 -26.85
N GLY A 747 -37.99 3.70 -26.37
CA GLY A 747 -38.04 5.01 -25.71
C GLY A 747 -37.18 5.07 -24.44
N SER A 748 -37.25 4.04 -23.60
CA SER A 748 -36.43 3.94 -22.37
C SER A 748 -34.93 3.78 -22.66
N LEU A 749 -34.56 3.01 -23.69
CA LEU A 749 -33.17 2.90 -24.13
C LEU A 749 -32.67 4.20 -24.77
N VAL A 750 -33.50 4.89 -25.56
CA VAL A 750 -33.18 6.21 -26.13
C VAL A 750 -32.92 7.21 -25.02
N LEU A 751 -33.78 7.26 -24.00
CA LEU A 751 -33.62 8.16 -22.86
C LEU A 751 -32.30 7.88 -22.11
N THR A 752 -32.00 6.61 -21.88
CA THR A 752 -30.75 6.18 -21.25
C THR A 752 -29.52 6.63 -22.02
N VAL A 753 -29.50 6.38 -23.33
CA VAL A 753 -28.38 6.76 -24.20
C VAL A 753 -28.28 8.28 -24.33
N ALA A 754 -29.40 9.00 -24.51
CA ALA A 754 -29.42 10.45 -24.68
C ALA A 754 -28.88 11.16 -23.43
N ILE A 755 -29.30 10.72 -22.23
CA ILE A 755 -28.81 11.29 -20.96
C ILE A 755 -27.34 10.95 -20.75
N THR A 756 -26.93 9.70 -20.95
CA THR A 756 -25.51 9.30 -20.87
C THR A 756 -24.64 10.14 -21.80
N ALA A 757 -25.14 10.40 -23.01
CA ALA A 757 -24.47 11.21 -24.01
C ALA A 757 -24.40 12.70 -23.64
N LEU A 758 -25.04 13.19 -22.58
CA LEU A 758 -24.90 14.57 -22.09
C LEU A 758 -23.50 14.85 -21.50
N ALA A 759 -22.84 13.84 -20.93
CA ALA A 759 -21.43 13.93 -20.57
C ALA A 759 -20.58 14.05 -21.85
N GLU A 760 -19.68 15.03 -21.90
CA GLU A 760 -18.74 15.16 -23.03
C GLU A 760 -17.85 13.91 -23.17
N SER A 761 -17.40 13.33 -22.06
CA SER A 761 -16.61 12.09 -22.06
C SER A 761 -17.41 10.87 -22.54
N GLY A 762 -18.74 10.88 -22.35
CA GLY A 762 -19.70 9.87 -22.80
C GLY A 762 -20.35 10.17 -24.16
N ARG A 763 -19.99 11.28 -24.82
CA ARG A 763 -20.69 11.83 -25.99
C ARG A 763 -20.81 10.86 -27.18
N ALA A 764 -19.85 9.95 -27.34
CA ALA A 764 -19.87 8.95 -28.39
C ALA A 764 -21.04 7.96 -28.26
N SER A 765 -21.60 7.78 -27.05
CA SER A 765 -22.75 6.92 -26.83
C SER A 765 -23.99 7.34 -27.64
N ARG A 766 -24.09 8.61 -28.07
CA ARG A 766 -25.20 9.09 -28.91
C ARG A 766 -25.41 8.26 -30.19
N PHE A 767 -24.36 7.62 -30.71
CA PHE A 767 -24.49 6.78 -31.90
C PHE A 767 -25.32 5.51 -31.65
N PHE A 768 -25.52 5.08 -30.41
CA PHE A 768 -26.47 4.03 -30.08
C PHE A 768 -27.93 4.46 -30.30
N ILE A 769 -28.22 5.76 -30.44
CA ILE A 769 -29.55 6.24 -30.85
C ILE A 769 -29.85 5.88 -32.31
N ILE A 770 -28.85 5.73 -33.18
CA ILE A 770 -29.06 5.38 -34.60
C ILE A 770 -29.74 4.01 -34.76
N PRO A 771 -29.21 2.90 -34.20
CA PRO A 771 -29.88 1.62 -34.30
C PRO A 771 -31.25 1.61 -33.58
N LEU A 772 -31.41 2.36 -32.49
CA LEU A 772 -32.72 2.49 -31.81
C LEU A 772 -33.74 3.26 -32.66
N GLY A 773 -33.35 4.36 -33.29
CA GLY A 773 -34.19 5.11 -34.23
C GLY A 773 -34.53 4.27 -35.45
N THR A 774 -33.57 3.48 -35.95
CA THR A 774 -33.80 2.52 -37.05
C THR A 774 -34.80 1.45 -36.63
N ALA A 775 -34.70 0.93 -35.40
CA ALA A 775 -35.69 -0.01 -34.86
C ALA A 775 -37.10 0.63 -34.86
N SER A 776 -37.25 1.88 -34.42
CA SER A 776 -38.55 2.60 -34.47
C SER A 776 -39.09 2.79 -35.89
N LEU A 777 -38.24 2.88 -36.92
CA LEU A 777 -38.69 2.92 -38.32
C LEU A 777 -39.25 1.59 -38.79
N VAL A 778 -38.74 0.49 -38.24
CA VAL A 778 -38.96 -0.86 -38.76
C VAL A 778 -40.08 -1.58 -37.99
N THR A 779 -40.17 -1.40 -36.67
CA THR A 779 -41.15 -2.08 -35.81
C THR A 779 -42.62 -1.93 -36.25
N PRO A 780 -43.10 -0.78 -36.79
CA PRO A 780 -44.48 -0.64 -37.25
C PRO A 780 -44.86 -1.58 -38.39
N PHE A 781 -43.88 -2.11 -39.13
CA PHE A 781 -44.12 -3.05 -40.24
C PHE A 781 -44.19 -4.52 -39.78
N PHE A 782 -43.82 -4.80 -38.53
CA PHE A 782 -43.85 -6.14 -37.93
C PHE A 782 -45.05 -6.38 -37.02
N TYR A 783 -45.75 -5.31 -36.61
CA TYR A 783 -46.88 -5.37 -35.70
C TYR A 783 -48.10 -4.68 -36.29
N ASP A 784 -49.29 -5.23 -36.03
CA ASP A 784 -50.55 -4.58 -36.39
C ASP A 784 -50.69 -3.28 -35.60
N THR A 785 -50.77 -2.14 -36.31
CA THR A 785 -50.77 -0.82 -35.70
C THR A 785 -51.70 0.16 -36.41
N SER A 786 -52.15 1.19 -35.69
CA SER A 786 -52.96 2.27 -36.25
C SER A 786 -52.12 3.19 -37.14
N MET A 787 -52.75 3.87 -38.10
CA MET A 787 -52.05 4.83 -38.97
C MET A 787 -51.37 5.95 -38.16
N ALA A 788 -51.95 6.35 -37.03
CA ALA A 788 -51.37 7.34 -36.13
C ALA A 788 -50.09 6.83 -35.46
N SER A 789 -50.07 5.59 -34.97
CA SER A 789 -48.86 4.98 -34.38
C SER A 789 -47.79 4.72 -35.44
N LEU A 790 -48.15 4.29 -36.65
CA LEU A 790 -47.22 4.15 -37.77
C LEU A 790 -46.49 5.47 -38.09
N ILE A 791 -47.24 6.56 -38.28
CA ILE A 791 -46.67 7.89 -38.57
C ILE A 791 -45.80 8.37 -37.40
N SER A 792 -46.27 8.19 -36.15
CA SER A 792 -45.54 8.57 -34.95
C SER A 792 -44.18 7.87 -34.87
N SER A 793 -44.13 6.55 -35.00
CA SER A 793 -42.89 5.78 -34.86
C SER A 793 -41.91 6.04 -36.00
N ILE A 794 -42.40 6.23 -37.24
CA ILE A 794 -41.54 6.64 -38.37
C ILE A 794 -40.94 8.04 -38.13
N LEU A 795 -41.77 9.01 -37.73
CA LEU A 795 -41.31 10.37 -37.46
C LEU A 795 -40.29 10.40 -36.31
N CYS A 796 -40.59 9.70 -35.21
CA CYS A 796 -39.68 9.57 -34.07
C CYS A 796 -38.36 8.93 -34.49
N GLY A 797 -38.39 7.82 -35.26
CA GLY A 797 -37.19 7.15 -35.75
C GLY A 797 -36.29 8.06 -36.61
N LEU A 798 -36.87 8.80 -37.55
CA LEU A 798 -36.13 9.76 -38.39
C LEU A 798 -35.52 10.90 -37.57
N LEU A 799 -36.29 11.48 -36.64
CA LEU A 799 -35.82 12.56 -35.79
C LEU A 799 -34.70 12.11 -34.85
N LEU A 800 -34.81 10.92 -34.26
CA LEU A 800 -33.78 10.33 -33.39
C LEU A 800 -32.46 10.14 -34.15
N ILE A 801 -32.51 9.59 -35.36
CA ILE A 801 -31.33 9.44 -36.21
C ILE A 801 -30.75 10.82 -36.53
N ALA A 802 -31.57 11.75 -37.01
CA ALA A 802 -31.11 13.10 -37.39
C ALA A 802 -30.46 13.86 -36.23
N PHE A 803 -31.06 13.82 -35.04
CA PHE A 803 -30.53 14.51 -33.86
C PHE A 803 -29.32 13.82 -33.22
N SER A 804 -29.08 12.53 -33.50
CA SER A 804 -27.88 11.83 -33.00
C SER A 804 -26.59 12.15 -33.75
N LEU A 805 -26.67 12.70 -34.97
CA LEU A 805 -25.49 12.95 -35.81
C LEU A 805 -24.64 14.17 -35.35
N PRO A 806 -25.23 15.34 -35.02
CA PRO A 806 -24.45 16.50 -34.63
C PRO A 806 -23.68 16.28 -33.32
N ARG A 807 -22.40 16.67 -33.30
CA ARG A 807 -21.50 16.45 -32.15
C ARG A 807 -21.80 17.34 -30.93
N GLY A 808 -22.37 18.52 -31.15
CA GLY A 808 -22.46 19.56 -30.12
C GLY A 808 -21.10 20.23 -29.81
N ALA A 809 -21.11 21.22 -28.93
CA ALA A 809 -19.89 21.88 -28.48
C ALA A 809 -19.19 21.07 -27.38
N ILE A 810 -17.86 21.02 -27.42
CA ILE A 810 -17.00 20.43 -26.39
C ILE A 810 -16.17 21.56 -25.78
N HIS A 811 -16.29 21.75 -24.47
CA HIS A 811 -15.67 22.86 -23.75
C HIS A 811 -14.44 22.45 -22.95
N ASN A 812 -14.36 21.18 -22.52
CA ASN A 812 -13.28 20.70 -21.66
C ASN A 812 -12.31 19.76 -22.39
N ARG A 813 -11.16 19.50 -21.74
CA ARG A 813 -10.16 18.51 -22.16
C ARG A 813 -10.16 17.34 -21.17
N TYR A 814 -9.94 16.13 -21.68
CA TYR A 814 -10.00 14.85 -20.97
C TYR A 814 -8.71 14.02 -21.17
N GLY A 815 -7.61 14.71 -21.49
CA GLY A 815 -6.31 14.11 -21.76
C GLY A 815 -6.35 13.12 -22.92
N LYS A 816 -5.90 11.89 -22.69
CA LYS A 816 -5.90 10.84 -23.74
C LYS A 816 -7.30 10.37 -24.14
N TRP A 817 -8.35 10.78 -23.42
CA TRP A 817 -9.73 10.43 -23.74
C TRP A 817 -10.30 11.29 -24.87
N ASP A 818 -9.72 12.46 -25.16
CA ASP A 818 -10.20 13.38 -26.21
C ASP A 818 -10.37 12.70 -27.58
N ARG A 819 -9.56 11.66 -27.86
CA ARG A 819 -9.64 10.87 -29.10
C ARG A 819 -10.91 10.02 -29.24
N PHE A 820 -11.57 9.71 -28.13
CA PHE A 820 -12.80 8.91 -28.10
C PHE A 820 -14.05 9.78 -28.04
N ILE A 821 -13.89 11.08 -27.78
CA ILE A 821 -14.98 12.03 -27.83
C ILE A 821 -15.18 12.38 -29.31
N VAL A 822 -16.17 11.76 -29.95
CA VAL A 822 -16.53 11.97 -31.37
C VAL A 822 -17.78 12.80 -31.46
#